data_AF-J1HMF1-F1
#
_entry.id   AF-J1HMF1-F1
#
_cell.length_a   1.000
_cell.length_b   1.000
_cell.length_c   1.000
_cell.angle_alpha   90.00
_cell.angle_beta   90.00
_cell.angle_gamma   90.00
#
_symmetry.space_group_name_H-M   'P 1'
#
loop_
_entity.id
_entity.type
_entity.pdbx_description
1 polymer ?
#
loop_
_entity_poly.entity_id
_entity_poly.type
_entity_poly.pdbx_seq_one_letter_code
_entity_poly.pdbx_strand_id
1 'polypeptide(L)'
;MTTAFSVRRAVVLVTALCMALLGLLGSAPLVSASPDKPSDQQTGLSEFGSCLSGGGKGSLVMLMDQSGSLQKTDPDKARVTAAQYLAARLASFSTTKGITLDVRVAGFASGYAGAGDWTSLTPDALETVKSQISTVGDDIKDYDTDYWNALEGARQDLVDHDTSGCRAVAWLSDGEYDLDVRASGGSRSADDSKPYAPGVSLDSEEGVAEAERAGTADICRPTGVADQLRSSKVTLLGLGLTSGDTDFTFMKRIVGGGGTNAGTNGVDACGDVSSPTGAFYPVSDIDSLLLAFDSISAPGTAVRSDSVNICQGDVCTTGESAFVLDKSLQNVHVLASSDVEGLEADLYAPGATEPIVMSQSSGPQTSSGVSYEWLTPRSLQIDLAADSVPTWSGQWRLAFVDKSSSTEGEQVHINLDLSSPLTLSWKDLESTELHQGETADNVQLTLLDHADGEPVDVSSLTGTIAASVTLTDSQGAETTLYESNDVGELSKPLSIPIGADVALGEATVTTSVTVTTAPTTGADGSRINGTTLAPTKATTEVTINPPLDFPALSAPVDFGRLEKDTTARAALQITGPGCVWAPSDAVTLTGAPEEAGTITMTSDAASQDSCVSVPEGGTADLDLSLSTHDHANGAITGNVSVMVAPLDEPDRAQTVDVPFRAEMRRPLDVGTAWTAFAIALLAGIGIPVGLLYLFKFLAARIPSGTVAVATTIVDVPQDESPAAIEIPSRDWAWVSVPKGARELSVGGCTLRTRMGASPMSIPDVTVVAPDAPSISGASPIGARKGRAVLPLSVRGNWIAVLDQPDSPRRVTVVLVASMDDRAKERLVETAGRELATGVARIRLMRPDHPHEPHSGDAGTGESVTGSSGGALPGVGDDPADSGFASGLPTLNEDDPFAGYTTRPDSTGSGNSSTV
;
A
#
# COMPACT_ATOMS: atom_id res chain seq x y z
N MET A 1 39.56 25.95 57.31
CA MET A 1 40.63 25.91 58.33
C MET A 1 40.76 24.48 58.83
N THR A 2 42.01 24.06 58.90
CA THR A 2 42.60 22.75 59.19
C THR A 2 42.35 22.17 60.59
N THR A 3 42.29 20.82 60.65
CA THR A 3 42.87 19.91 61.68
C THR A 3 42.24 19.93 63.10
N ALA A 4 42.22 18.90 63.96
CA ALA A 4 43.02 17.68 64.10
C ALA A 4 42.45 16.74 65.21
N PHE A 5 42.95 15.49 65.24
CA PHE A 5 43.16 14.57 66.38
C PHE A 5 42.02 13.72 67.01
N SER A 6 41.82 12.52 66.41
CA SER A 6 41.98 11.16 66.97
C SER A 6 41.63 10.85 68.44
N VAL A 7 40.71 9.89 68.64
CA VAL A 7 40.76 8.92 69.76
C VAL A 7 40.54 7.49 69.25
N ARG A 8 41.53 6.64 69.54
CA ARG A 8 41.60 5.20 69.30
C ARG A 8 40.69 4.42 70.26
N ARG A 9 39.95 3.43 69.74
CA ARG A 9 39.59 2.10 70.31
C ARG A 9 38.16 1.68 69.94
N ALA A 10 37.98 1.03 68.79
CA ALA A 10 36.82 0.17 68.52
C ALA A 10 36.95 -0.67 67.21
N VAL A 11 38.11 -1.30 66.92
CA VAL A 11 38.19 -2.27 65.80
C VAL A 11 39.21 -3.37 66.14
N VAL A 12 38.85 -4.32 67.01
CA VAL A 12 39.63 -5.56 67.23
C VAL A 12 38.68 -6.77 67.43
N LEU A 13 37.45 -6.74 66.92
CA LEU A 13 36.48 -7.81 67.16
C LEU A 13 35.67 -8.17 65.91
N VAL A 14 36.33 -8.34 64.77
CA VAL A 14 35.74 -8.97 63.56
C VAL A 14 36.73 -9.88 62.81
N THR A 15 38.04 -9.73 63.01
CA THR A 15 39.07 -10.45 62.22
C THR A 15 39.39 -11.89 62.66
N ALA A 16 38.71 -12.45 63.66
CA ALA A 16 38.96 -13.82 64.13
C ALA A 16 37.92 -14.86 63.65
N LEU A 17 36.84 -14.44 62.96
CA LEU A 17 35.84 -15.36 62.40
C LEU A 17 36.06 -15.70 60.92
N CYS A 18 36.95 -14.99 60.22
CA CYS A 18 37.24 -15.22 58.80
C CYS A 18 38.37 -16.22 58.50
N MET A 19 39.09 -16.76 59.50
CA MET A 19 40.22 -17.68 59.26
C MET A 19 39.93 -19.15 59.57
N ALA A 20 38.70 -19.51 59.94
CA ALA A 20 38.30 -20.90 60.18
C ALA A 20 37.41 -21.51 59.08
N LEU A 21 37.13 -20.78 57.99
CA LEU A 21 36.35 -21.30 56.85
C LEU A 21 37.17 -21.50 55.55
N LEU A 22 38.50 -21.34 55.59
CA LEU A 22 39.39 -21.54 54.42
C LEU A 22 39.98 -22.97 54.32
N GLY A 23 39.27 -23.98 54.84
CA GLY A 23 39.76 -25.37 54.97
C GLY A 23 39.02 -26.43 54.14
N LEU A 24 38.07 -26.05 53.27
CA LEU A 24 37.30 -26.97 52.42
C LEU A 24 37.29 -26.47 50.97
N LEU A 25 38.46 -26.40 50.35
CA LEU A 25 38.60 -26.31 48.90
C LEU A 25 38.69 -27.73 48.35
N GLY A 26 37.53 -28.32 48.09
CA GLY A 26 37.39 -29.50 47.25
C GLY A 26 37.81 -29.17 45.81
N SER A 27 38.49 -30.12 45.19
CA SER A 27 38.96 -30.09 43.81
C SER A 27 37.80 -29.79 42.84
N ALA A 28 37.72 -28.56 42.33
CA ALA A 28 36.92 -28.28 41.16
C ALA A 28 37.61 -28.91 39.93
N PRO A 29 36.88 -29.61 39.05
CA PRO A 29 37.46 -29.99 37.77
C PRO A 29 37.83 -28.71 37.03
N LEU A 30 39.05 -28.68 36.48
CA LEU A 30 39.42 -27.70 35.46
C LEU A 30 38.45 -27.91 34.29
N VAL A 31 37.46 -27.03 34.19
CA VAL A 31 36.69 -26.85 32.97
C VAL A 31 37.71 -26.34 31.95
N SER A 32 38.15 -27.23 31.07
CA SER A 32 38.79 -26.82 29.82
C SER A 32 37.83 -25.83 29.15
N ALA A 33 38.31 -24.62 28.87
CA ALA A 33 37.64 -23.73 27.95
C ALA A 33 37.49 -24.49 26.62
N SER A 34 36.27 -24.91 26.31
CA SER A 34 35.90 -25.30 24.95
C SER A 34 36.13 -24.08 24.04
N PRO A 35 36.54 -24.27 22.79
CA PRO A 35 36.56 -23.18 21.82
C PRO A 35 35.16 -22.54 21.79
N ASP A 36 35.12 -21.21 21.82
CA ASP A 36 33.90 -20.41 21.76
C ASP A 36 32.97 -20.98 20.67
N LYS A 37 31.77 -21.43 21.07
CA LYS A 37 30.66 -21.54 20.12
C LYS A 37 30.42 -20.12 19.61
N PRO A 38 30.38 -19.87 18.29
CA PRO A 38 29.89 -18.59 17.80
C PRO A 38 28.51 -18.37 18.41
N SER A 39 28.27 -17.19 18.97
CA SER A 39 26.99 -16.84 19.59
C SER A 39 25.89 -16.93 18.52
N ASP A 40 25.03 -17.94 18.65
CA ASP A 40 23.75 -18.11 17.94
C ASP A 40 22.75 -17.00 18.37
N GLN A 41 23.11 -15.71 18.27
CA GLN A 41 22.11 -14.65 18.36
C GLN A 41 21.39 -14.59 17.02
N GLN A 42 20.20 -15.16 16.98
CA GLN A 42 19.30 -15.13 15.83
C GLN A 42 18.92 -13.67 15.56
N THR A 43 19.43 -13.12 14.47
CA THR A 43 19.02 -11.79 13.99
C THR A 43 17.67 -11.92 13.30
N GLY A 44 16.84 -10.87 13.30
CA GLY A 44 15.53 -10.93 12.63
C GLY A 44 15.58 -11.35 11.15
N LEU A 45 16.65 -10.98 10.46
CA LEU A 45 16.91 -11.43 9.09
C LEU A 45 17.17 -12.94 8.99
N SER A 46 17.92 -13.51 9.93
CA SER A 46 18.19 -14.95 9.95
C SER A 46 16.90 -15.75 10.17
N GLU A 47 15.97 -15.24 10.99
CA GLU A 47 14.63 -15.80 11.14
C GLU A 47 13.85 -15.76 9.81
N PHE A 48 13.78 -14.59 9.17
CA PHE A 48 13.10 -14.45 7.88
C PHE A 48 13.70 -15.35 6.79
N GLY A 49 15.04 -15.39 6.68
CA GLY A 49 15.74 -16.27 5.74
C GLY A 49 15.49 -17.77 6.02
N SER A 50 15.36 -18.15 7.28
CA SER A 50 15.04 -19.54 7.65
C SER A 50 13.59 -19.91 7.31
N CYS A 51 12.65 -18.97 7.48
CA CYS A 51 11.26 -19.12 7.06
C CYS A 51 11.19 -19.29 5.54
N LEU A 52 11.85 -18.41 4.77
CA LEU A 52 11.91 -18.51 3.31
C LEU A 52 12.50 -19.84 2.83
N SER A 53 13.55 -20.32 3.51
CA SER A 53 14.21 -21.58 3.15
C SER A 53 13.37 -22.81 3.48
N GLY A 54 12.50 -22.75 4.49
CA GLY A 54 11.61 -23.84 4.88
C GLY A 54 10.27 -23.83 4.14
N GLY A 55 9.71 -22.65 3.85
CA GLY A 55 8.43 -22.48 3.16
C GLY A 55 8.53 -22.29 1.64
N GLY A 56 9.73 -22.10 1.09
CA GLY A 56 10.00 -21.95 -0.35
C GLY A 56 9.50 -20.64 -0.99
N LYS A 57 8.72 -19.84 -0.26
CA LYS A 57 8.16 -18.56 -0.71
C LYS A 57 8.02 -17.56 0.44
N GLY A 58 7.98 -16.28 0.10
CA GLY A 58 7.62 -15.22 1.04
C GLY A 58 7.43 -13.87 0.39
N SER A 59 7.10 -12.87 1.21
CA SER A 59 6.74 -11.54 0.75
C SER A 59 7.46 -10.46 1.55
N LEU A 60 7.96 -9.43 0.88
CA LEU A 60 8.69 -8.31 1.50
C LEU A 60 8.18 -6.96 1.00
N VAL A 61 7.89 -6.05 1.93
CA VAL A 61 7.65 -4.63 1.62
C VAL A 61 8.94 -3.84 1.80
N MET A 62 9.41 -3.17 0.75
CA MET A 62 10.43 -2.12 0.85
C MET A 62 9.74 -0.80 1.16
N LEU A 63 9.72 -0.45 2.44
CA LEU A 63 9.05 0.74 2.97
C LEU A 63 10.05 1.90 3.07
N MET A 64 9.88 2.89 2.20
CA MET A 64 10.78 4.02 2.06
C MET A 64 10.16 5.31 2.58
N ASP A 65 10.89 6.00 3.44
CA ASP A 65 10.52 7.33 3.90
C ASP A 65 10.52 8.33 2.73
N GLN A 66 9.50 9.17 2.69
CA GLN A 66 9.29 10.25 1.73
C GLN A 66 9.16 11.61 2.42
N SER A 67 9.46 11.71 3.71
CA SER A 67 9.37 12.96 4.48
C SER A 67 10.30 14.06 3.97
N GLY A 68 9.94 15.31 4.28
CA GLY A 68 10.66 16.50 3.82
C GLY A 68 12.09 16.64 4.38
N SER A 69 12.40 16.03 5.53
CA SER A 69 13.73 16.05 6.16
C SER A 69 14.81 15.46 5.25
N LEU A 70 14.45 14.50 4.41
CA LEU A 70 15.31 13.80 3.46
C LEU A 70 16.01 14.72 2.46
N GLN A 71 15.48 15.92 2.20
CA GLN A 71 16.16 16.91 1.36
C GLN A 71 17.50 17.37 1.97
N LYS A 72 17.67 17.22 3.28
CA LYS A 72 18.89 17.58 4.02
C LYS A 72 19.67 16.36 4.51
N THR A 73 18.96 15.34 4.99
CA THR A 73 19.56 14.15 5.61
C THR A 73 20.00 13.10 4.58
N ASP A 74 19.36 13.07 3.40
CA ASP A 74 19.70 12.16 2.29
C ASP A 74 19.72 12.86 0.90
N PRO A 75 20.58 13.89 0.70
CA PRO A 75 20.64 14.66 -0.54
C PRO A 75 21.14 13.85 -1.75
N ASP A 76 21.98 12.84 -1.50
CA ASP A 76 22.56 11.97 -2.54
C ASP A 76 21.72 10.71 -2.79
N LYS A 77 20.56 10.57 -2.12
CA LYS A 77 19.64 9.44 -2.25
C LYS A 77 20.29 8.09 -1.90
N ALA A 78 21.13 8.06 -0.88
CA ALA A 78 21.72 6.86 -0.31
C ALA A 78 20.64 5.79 -0.01
N ARG A 79 19.43 6.18 0.42
CA ARG A 79 18.31 5.25 0.63
C ARG A 79 17.86 4.51 -0.64
N VAL A 80 17.91 5.19 -1.79
CA VAL A 80 17.53 4.61 -3.09
C VAL A 80 18.60 3.60 -3.52
N THR A 81 19.87 4.00 -3.45
CA THR A 81 20.99 3.12 -3.77
C THR A 81 21.02 1.89 -2.87
N ALA A 82 20.76 2.07 -1.57
CA ALA A 82 20.56 0.99 -0.61
C ALA A 82 19.46 0.01 -0.99
N ALA A 83 18.26 0.52 -1.22
CA ALA A 83 17.12 -0.32 -1.56
C ALA A 83 17.37 -1.09 -2.88
N GLN A 84 18.01 -0.47 -3.86
CA GLN A 84 18.40 -1.14 -5.11
C GLN A 84 19.44 -2.24 -4.88
N TYR A 85 20.43 -2.00 -4.02
CA TYR A 85 21.43 -2.99 -3.64
C TYR A 85 20.77 -4.16 -2.89
N LEU A 86 19.93 -3.88 -1.89
CA LEU A 86 19.15 -4.90 -1.17
C LEU A 86 18.29 -5.73 -2.14
N ALA A 87 17.60 -5.09 -3.10
CA ALA A 87 16.83 -5.80 -4.12
C ALA A 87 17.70 -6.74 -4.96
N ALA A 88 18.90 -6.31 -5.34
CA ALA A 88 19.83 -7.16 -6.09
C ALA A 88 20.32 -8.36 -5.26
N ARG A 89 20.63 -8.15 -3.98
CA ARG A 89 21.04 -9.21 -3.04
C ARG A 89 19.93 -10.22 -2.81
N LEU A 90 18.70 -9.74 -2.56
CA LEU A 90 17.53 -10.57 -2.40
C LEU A 90 17.20 -11.36 -3.68
N ALA A 91 17.38 -10.78 -4.87
CA ALA A 91 17.18 -11.50 -6.14
C ALA A 91 18.20 -12.63 -6.34
N SER A 92 19.47 -12.36 -6.00
CA SER A 92 20.55 -13.35 -6.03
C SER A 92 20.30 -14.47 -5.02
N PHE A 93 19.88 -14.12 -3.80
CA PHE A 93 19.49 -15.07 -2.78
C PHE A 93 18.33 -15.96 -3.24
N SER A 94 17.27 -15.35 -3.79
CA SER A 94 16.09 -16.05 -4.32
C SER A 94 16.50 -17.09 -5.37
N THR A 95 17.38 -16.68 -6.29
CA THR A 95 17.88 -17.55 -7.37
C THR A 95 18.77 -18.67 -6.84
N THR A 96 19.70 -18.36 -5.94
CA THR A 96 20.67 -19.32 -5.39
C THR A 96 20.00 -20.39 -4.53
N LYS A 97 18.95 -20.02 -3.80
CA LYS A 97 18.21 -20.95 -2.93
C LYS A 97 16.99 -21.58 -3.60
N GLY A 98 16.61 -21.13 -4.80
CA GLY A 98 15.44 -21.62 -5.52
C GLY A 98 14.09 -21.22 -4.89
N ILE A 99 14.06 -20.14 -4.13
CA ILE A 99 12.84 -19.66 -3.45
C ILE A 99 12.11 -18.59 -4.27
N THR A 100 10.83 -18.36 -3.98
CA THR A 100 10.03 -17.28 -4.58
C THR A 100 9.84 -16.14 -3.59
N LEU A 101 10.46 -14.98 -3.85
CA LEU A 101 10.27 -13.79 -3.02
C LEU A 101 9.48 -12.73 -3.78
N ASP A 102 8.28 -12.40 -3.31
CA ASP A 102 7.50 -11.29 -3.86
C ASP A 102 7.85 -10.00 -3.13
N VAL A 103 8.11 -8.93 -3.88
CA VAL A 103 8.47 -7.62 -3.34
C VAL A 103 7.44 -6.57 -3.75
N ARG A 104 7.10 -5.70 -2.81
CA ARG A 104 6.38 -4.45 -3.08
C ARG A 104 7.18 -3.27 -2.57
N VAL A 105 7.32 -2.24 -3.40
CA VAL A 105 7.92 -0.97 -2.99
C VAL A 105 6.81 -0.04 -2.51
N ALA A 106 6.98 0.60 -1.37
CA ALA A 106 6.00 1.53 -0.82
C ALA A 106 6.70 2.78 -0.25
N GLY A 107 6.05 3.92 -0.41
CA GLY A 107 6.45 5.17 0.21
C GLY A 107 5.60 5.46 1.45
N PHE A 108 6.14 6.22 2.40
CA PHE A 108 5.35 6.79 3.48
C PHE A 108 5.77 8.22 3.83
N ALA A 109 4.79 9.01 4.25
CA ALA A 109 4.95 10.33 4.86
C ALA A 109 3.80 10.53 5.87
N SER A 110 2.78 11.32 5.55
CA SER A 110 1.53 11.40 6.35
C SER A 110 0.66 10.13 6.32
N GLY A 111 0.91 9.25 5.35
CA GLY A 111 0.22 7.98 5.14
C GLY A 111 1.08 7.00 4.33
N TYR A 112 0.58 5.77 4.18
CA TYR A 112 1.22 4.71 3.40
C TYR A 112 0.74 4.71 1.94
N ALA A 113 1.67 4.53 1.00
CA ALA A 113 1.36 4.42 -0.42
C ALA A 113 2.21 3.34 -1.11
N GLY A 114 1.61 2.18 -1.41
CA GLY A 114 2.24 1.16 -2.23
C GLY A 114 2.39 1.62 -3.69
N ALA A 115 3.56 1.39 -4.27
CA ALA A 115 3.86 1.70 -5.66
C ALA A 115 3.79 0.44 -6.54
N GLY A 116 2.90 0.47 -7.54
CA GLY A 116 2.69 -0.66 -8.45
C GLY A 116 2.10 -1.90 -7.76
N ASP A 117 2.12 -3.00 -8.50
CA ASP A 117 1.69 -4.32 -8.03
C ASP A 117 2.85 -5.10 -7.40
N TRP A 118 2.52 -6.13 -6.61
CA TRP A 118 3.50 -7.09 -6.12
C TRP A 118 4.28 -7.73 -7.26
N THR A 119 5.60 -7.77 -7.13
CA THR A 119 6.51 -8.24 -8.18
C THR A 119 7.38 -9.37 -7.64
N SER A 120 7.34 -10.53 -8.29
CA SER A 120 8.23 -11.65 -7.95
C SER A 120 9.67 -11.30 -8.33
N LEU A 121 10.56 -11.34 -7.33
CA LEU A 121 11.93 -10.85 -7.43
C LEU A 121 12.82 -11.87 -8.15
N THR A 122 12.77 -11.82 -9.47
CA THR A 122 13.63 -12.57 -10.38
C THR A 122 14.71 -11.67 -10.99
N PRO A 123 15.81 -12.22 -11.54
CA PRO A 123 16.81 -11.43 -12.25
C PRO A 123 16.22 -10.55 -13.37
N ASP A 124 15.19 -11.03 -14.07
CA ASP A 124 14.52 -10.29 -15.14
C ASP A 124 13.62 -9.16 -14.61
N ALA A 125 13.02 -9.34 -13.43
CA ALA A 125 12.15 -8.35 -12.80
C ALA A 125 12.90 -7.30 -11.97
N LEU A 126 14.19 -7.55 -11.66
CA LEU A 126 15.01 -6.69 -10.81
C LEU A 126 15.05 -5.23 -11.30
N GLU A 127 15.16 -5.00 -12.61
CA GLU A 127 15.18 -3.64 -13.18
C GLU A 127 13.83 -2.92 -13.02
N THR A 128 12.71 -3.66 -13.02
CA THR A 128 11.39 -3.11 -12.73
C THR A 128 11.30 -2.66 -11.27
N VAL A 129 11.75 -3.51 -10.35
CA VAL A 129 11.79 -3.19 -8.90
C VAL A 129 12.70 -1.99 -8.64
N LYS A 130 13.91 -1.94 -9.23
CA LYS A 130 14.81 -0.78 -9.14
C LYS A 130 14.16 0.51 -9.66
N SER A 131 13.41 0.44 -10.75
CA SER A 131 12.66 1.59 -11.28
C SER A 131 11.56 2.07 -10.33
N GLN A 132 10.86 1.14 -9.67
CA GLN A 132 9.87 1.47 -8.65
C GLN A 132 10.53 2.13 -7.43
N ILE A 133 11.66 1.57 -6.95
CA ILE A 133 12.48 2.13 -5.87
C ILE A 133 12.90 3.57 -6.20
N SER A 134 13.40 3.83 -7.41
CA SER A 134 13.75 5.18 -7.84
C SER A 134 12.54 6.11 -7.87
N THR A 135 11.40 5.63 -8.37
CA THR A 135 10.17 6.45 -8.46
C THR A 135 9.66 6.85 -7.08
N VAL A 136 9.60 5.89 -6.15
CA VAL A 136 9.17 6.14 -4.76
C VAL A 136 10.17 7.02 -4.03
N GLY A 137 11.46 6.72 -4.16
CA GLY A 137 12.53 7.49 -3.55
C GLY A 137 12.61 8.93 -4.05
N ASP A 138 12.31 9.18 -5.32
CA ASP A 138 12.31 10.53 -5.91
C ASP A 138 11.10 11.38 -5.49
N ASP A 139 10.01 10.73 -5.07
CA ASP A 139 8.74 11.37 -4.72
C ASP A 139 8.73 11.83 -3.24
N ILE A 140 9.59 12.79 -2.92
CA ILE A 140 9.60 13.43 -1.59
C ILE A 140 8.30 14.22 -1.40
N LYS A 141 7.58 13.90 -0.33
CA LYS A 141 6.39 14.59 0.15
C LYS A 141 6.79 15.63 1.19
N ASP A 142 5.95 16.65 1.31
CA ASP A 142 6.40 17.90 1.88
C ASP A 142 6.16 17.98 3.40
N TYR A 143 5.37 17.08 4.04
CA TYR A 143 5.08 17.15 5.49
C TYR A 143 4.72 15.77 6.12
N ASP A 144 5.07 15.56 7.40
CA ASP A 144 4.99 14.36 8.29
C ASP A 144 5.92 13.16 8.00
N THR A 145 6.33 12.51 9.09
CA THR A 145 6.96 11.18 9.17
C THR A 145 6.10 10.26 10.05
N ASP A 146 5.01 9.71 9.50
CA ASP A 146 3.99 8.97 10.27
C ASP A 146 4.21 7.45 10.28
N TYR A 147 4.95 6.98 11.29
CA TYR A 147 5.29 5.56 11.48
C TYR A 147 4.07 4.67 11.72
N TRP A 148 3.02 5.19 12.37
CA TRP A 148 1.82 4.41 12.65
C TRP A 148 1.14 3.99 11.35
N ASN A 149 0.89 4.97 10.46
CA ASN A 149 0.25 4.70 9.16
C ASN A 149 1.15 3.88 8.24
N ALA A 150 2.47 4.12 8.28
CA ALA A 150 3.43 3.38 7.49
C ALA A 150 3.43 1.88 7.82
N LEU A 151 3.49 1.56 9.12
CA LEU A 151 3.58 0.20 9.62
C LEU A 151 2.25 -0.56 9.52
N GLU A 152 1.12 0.07 9.83
CA GLU A 152 -0.20 -0.56 9.64
C GLU A 152 -0.52 -0.78 8.16
N GLY A 153 -0.18 0.18 7.29
CA GLY A 153 -0.34 0.03 5.84
C GLY A 153 0.49 -1.12 5.27
N ALA A 154 1.77 -1.23 5.69
CA ALA A 154 2.63 -2.34 5.29
C ALA A 154 2.12 -3.69 5.82
N ARG A 155 1.62 -3.75 7.06
CA ARG A 155 1.01 -4.96 7.63
C ARG A 155 -0.19 -5.42 6.80
N GLN A 156 -1.11 -4.50 6.50
CA GLN A 156 -2.30 -4.81 5.71
C GLN A 156 -1.94 -5.31 4.31
N ASP A 157 -1.01 -4.63 3.64
CA ASP A 157 -0.55 -5.03 2.30
C ASP A 157 0.07 -6.43 2.29
N LEU A 158 0.87 -6.77 3.31
CA LEU A 158 1.48 -8.09 3.47
C LEU A 158 0.43 -9.17 3.74
N VAL A 159 -0.49 -8.94 4.68
CA VAL A 159 -1.53 -9.93 5.04
C VAL A 159 -2.51 -10.18 3.90
N ASP A 160 -2.81 -9.16 3.09
CA ASP A 160 -3.71 -9.28 1.93
C ASP A 160 -3.09 -10.08 0.76
N HIS A 161 -1.76 -10.06 0.62
CA HIS A 161 -1.05 -10.72 -0.49
C HIS A 161 -0.49 -12.09 -0.09
N ASP A 162 0.18 -12.14 1.05
CA ASP A 162 1.01 -13.28 1.42
C ASP A 162 0.21 -14.41 2.10
N THR A 163 0.32 -15.60 1.54
CA THR A 163 -0.26 -16.84 2.08
C THR A 163 0.77 -17.76 2.71
N SER A 164 2.06 -17.42 2.65
CA SER A 164 3.15 -18.27 3.12
C SER A 164 3.37 -18.16 4.64
N GLY A 165 3.06 -17.01 5.23
CA GLY A 165 3.43 -16.68 6.60
C GLY A 165 4.85 -16.10 6.73
N CYS A 166 5.68 -16.18 5.70
CA CYS A 166 7.02 -15.60 5.67
C CYS A 166 6.96 -14.15 5.15
N ARG A 167 6.84 -13.19 6.07
CA ARG A 167 6.64 -11.76 5.74
C ARG A 167 7.72 -10.88 6.35
N ALA A 168 8.15 -9.85 5.63
CA ALA A 168 9.09 -8.88 6.15
C ALA A 168 8.80 -7.45 5.67
N VAL A 169 9.24 -6.47 6.47
CA VAL A 169 9.32 -5.06 6.08
C VAL A 169 10.76 -4.60 6.18
N ALA A 170 11.33 -4.20 5.05
CA ALA A 170 12.58 -3.44 5.01
C ALA A 170 12.24 -1.96 5.11
N TRP A 171 12.48 -1.36 6.27
CA TRP A 171 12.03 -0.02 6.63
C TRP A 171 13.20 0.97 6.63
N LEU A 172 13.25 1.84 5.62
CA LEU A 172 14.29 2.85 5.43
C LEU A 172 13.76 4.22 5.86
N SER A 173 14.36 4.82 6.89
CA SER A 173 14.00 6.14 7.40
C SER A 173 15.20 6.87 8.00
N ASP A 174 15.12 8.20 8.06
CA ASP A 174 16.05 9.04 8.80
C ASP A 174 15.63 9.26 10.26
N GLY A 175 14.61 8.55 10.76
CA GLY A 175 14.56 8.08 12.15
C GLY A 175 13.57 8.76 13.09
N GLU A 176 13.13 9.99 12.83
CA GLU A 176 12.24 10.70 13.76
C GLU A 176 10.77 10.58 13.34
N TYR A 177 9.96 10.03 14.25
CA TYR A 177 8.51 10.09 14.15
C TYR A 177 8.07 11.51 14.51
N ASP A 178 7.71 12.29 13.49
CA ASP A 178 7.45 13.72 13.60
C ASP A 178 6.22 14.08 12.77
N LEU A 179 5.31 14.86 13.34
CA LEU A 179 4.11 15.34 12.66
C LEU A 179 4.16 16.86 12.51
N ASP A 180 3.83 17.36 11.32
CA ASP A 180 3.90 18.80 11.06
C ASP A 180 2.64 19.56 11.50
N VAL A 181 2.86 20.76 12.05
CA VAL A 181 1.78 21.70 12.37
C VAL A 181 1.08 22.18 11.10
N ARG A 182 -0.24 22.02 11.04
CA ARG A 182 -1.08 22.37 9.90
C ARG A 182 -1.44 23.86 9.91
N ALA A 183 -1.36 24.49 8.73
CA ALA A 183 -1.69 25.90 8.59
C ALA A 183 -3.17 26.17 8.90
N SER A 184 -3.44 26.98 9.93
CA SER A 184 -4.79 27.35 10.32
C SER A 184 -5.52 28.09 9.18
N GLY A 185 -6.61 27.51 8.66
CA GLY A 185 -7.50 28.16 7.68
C GLY A 185 -7.49 27.59 6.26
N GLY A 186 -6.78 26.47 6.01
CA GLY A 186 -6.94 25.65 4.80
C GLY A 186 -8.25 24.85 4.80
N SER A 187 -8.64 24.33 3.63
CA SER A 187 -9.71 23.31 3.55
C SER A 187 -9.22 22.08 4.30
N ARG A 188 -9.98 21.62 5.31
CA ARG A 188 -9.60 20.44 6.09
C ARG A 188 -9.36 19.26 5.15
N SER A 189 -8.14 18.73 5.09
CA SER A 189 -7.89 17.48 4.34
C SER A 189 -8.19 16.29 5.24
N ALA A 190 -8.26 15.09 4.66
CA ALA A 190 -8.36 13.86 5.45
C ALA A 190 -7.12 13.64 6.35
N ASP A 191 -6.03 14.38 6.11
CA ASP A 191 -4.77 14.27 6.85
C ASP A 191 -4.72 15.15 8.12
N ASP A 192 -5.73 16.00 8.36
CA ASP A 192 -5.78 16.90 9.52
C ASP A 192 -6.21 16.20 10.82
N SER A 193 -6.58 14.92 10.76
CA SER A 193 -6.91 14.07 11.91
C SER A 193 -6.23 12.72 11.74
N LYS A 194 -5.58 12.24 12.80
CA LYS A 194 -4.91 10.93 12.80
C LYS A 194 -5.81 9.85 13.39
N PRO A 195 -5.81 8.61 12.86
CA PRO A 195 -6.67 7.54 13.36
C PRO A 195 -6.36 7.18 14.82
N TYR A 196 -5.09 7.23 15.23
CA TYR A 196 -4.63 6.98 16.60
C TYR A 196 -4.82 8.16 17.56
N ALA A 197 -5.27 9.32 17.08
CA ALA A 197 -5.48 10.51 17.90
C ALA A 197 -6.83 11.18 17.55
N PRO A 198 -7.96 10.48 17.75
CA PRO A 198 -9.26 10.97 17.32
C PRO A 198 -9.64 12.25 18.06
N GLY A 199 -9.98 13.30 17.31
CA GLY A 199 -10.41 14.60 17.85
C GLY A 199 -9.26 15.54 18.26
N VAL A 200 -8.00 15.14 18.06
CA VAL A 200 -6.83 16.01 18.22
C VAL A 200 -6.65 16.85 16.95
N SER A 201 -6.48 18.16 17.12
CA SER A 201 -6.26 19.10 16.02
C SER A 201 -4.76 19.31 15.82
N LEU A 202 -4.27 19.14 14.59
CA LEU A 202 -2.86 19.35 14.25
C LEU A 202 -2.52 20.82 13.91
N ASP A 203 -3.39 21.79 14.23
CA ASP A 203 -3.19 23.22 13.95
C ASP A 203 -2.32 23.96 14.98
N SER A 204 -1.76 23.22 15.95
CA SER A 204 -0.87 23.74 17.00
C SER A 204 0.20 22.73 17.39
N GLU A 205 1.34 23.21 17.90
CA GLU A 205 2.42 22.36 18.44
C GLU A 205 1.94 21.44 19.57
N GLU A 206 1.01 21.92 20.41
CA GLU A 206 0.44 21.10 21.49
C GLU A 206 -0.39 19.93 20.96
N GLY A 207 -1.17 20.17 19.90
CA GLY A 207 -1.97 19.12 19.25
C GLY A 207 -1.11 18.11 18.49
N VAL A 208 -0.04 18.55 17.83
CA VAL A 208 0.98 17.67 17.24
C VAL A 208 1.61 16.77 18.31
N ALA A 209 2.13 17.35 19.39
CA ALA A 209 2.76 16.58 20.47
C ALA A 209 1.78 15.63 21.18
N GLU A 210 0.48 15.95 21.20
CA GLU A 210 -0.57 15.05 21.66
C GLU A 210 -0.75 13.86 20.72
N ALA A 211 -0.84 14.12 19.42
CA ALA A 211 -1.00 13.08 18.40
C ALA A 211 0.22 12.16 18.34
N GLU A 212 1.44 12.71 18.43
CA GLU A 212 2.67 11.92 18.44
C GLU A 212 2.75 10.98 19.64
N ARG A 213 2.37 11.48 20.82
CA ARG A 213 2.33 10.67 22.03
C ARG A 213 1.28 9.58 21.95
N ALA A 214 0.12 9.87 21.37
CA ALA A 214 -0.93 8.88 21.14
C ALA A 214 -0.48 7.80 20.15
N GLY A 215 0.16 8.19 19.03
CA GLY A 215 0.72 7.25 18.05
C GLY A 215 1.82 6.38 18.66
N THR A 216 2.76 6.99 19.40
CA THR A 216 3.83 6.28 20.11
C THR A 216 3.27 5.28 21.13
N ALA A 217 2.24 5.68 21.87
CA ALA A 217 1.59 4.83 22.86
C ALA A 217 0.85 3.65 22.19
N ASP A 218 0.08 3.88 21.13
CA ASP A 218 -0.67 2.82 20.45
C ASP A 218 0.25 1.85 19.68
N ILE A 219 1.38 2.31 19.14
CA ILE A 219 2.38 1.42 18.53
C ILE A 219 2.95 0.45 19.56
N CYS A 220 3.34 0.95 20.74
CA CYS A 220 4.13 0.20 21.72
C CYS A 220 3.36 -0.34 22.93
N ARG A 221 2.05 -0.10 23.06
CA ARG A 221 1.24 -0.75 24.10
C ARG A 221 1.16 -2.26 23.85
N PRO A 222 0.86 -3.08 24.87
CA PRO A 222 0.47 -4.46 24.67
C PRO A 222 -0.64 -4.59 23.64
N THR A 223 -0.50 -5.53 22.70
CA THR A 223 -1.41 -5.77 21.56
C THR A 223 -1.50 -4.61 20.54
N GLY A 224 -0.60 -3.62 20.64
CA GLY A 224 -0.49 -2.47 19.75
C GLY A 224 -0.02 -2.83 18.34
N VAL A 225 0.29 -1.82 17.51
CA VAL A 225 0.71 -2.05 16.11
C VAL A 225 1.95 -2.93 16.02
N ALA A 226 2.94 -2.75 16.91
CA ALA A 226 4.14 -3.56 16.93
C ALA A 226 3.85 -5.05 17.21
N ASP A 227 2.93 -5.33 18.13
CA ASP A 227 2.52 -6.71 18.45
C ASP A 227 1.63 -7.31 17.36
N GLN A 228 0.79 -6.51 16.69
CA GLN A 228 0.00 -6.94 15.54
C GLN A 228 0.87 -7.35 14.35
N LEU A 229 1.96 -6.60 14.06
CA LEU A 229 2.95 -6.97 13.05
C LEU A 229 3.60 -8.32 13.40
N ARG A 230 4.07 -8.47 14.64
CA ARG A 230 4.74 -9.68 15.09
C ARG A 230 3.82 -10.90 15.08
N SER A 231 2.60 -10.74 15.58
CA SER A 231 1.55 -11.78 15.54
C SER A 231 1.12 -12.13 14.11
N SER A 232 1.28 -11.18 13.17
CA SER A 232 1.07 -11.42 11.73
C SER A 232 2.30 -12.01 11.05
N LYS A 233 3.30 -12.46 11.81
CA LYS A 233 4.57 -13.06 11.35
C LYS A 233 5.39 -12.11 10.45
N VAL A 234 5.31 -10.80 10.72
CA VAL A 234 6.06 -9.78 9.98
C VAL A 234 7.37 -9.46 10.69
N THR A 235 8.49 -9.85 10.09
CA THR A 235 9.83 -9.45 10.54
C THR A 235 10.12 -7.99 10.16
N LEU A 236 10.55 -7.19 11.13
CA LEU A 236 10.96 -5.79 10.89
C LEU A 236 12.48 -5.68 10.70
N LEU A 237 12.91 -5.11 9.58
CA LEU A 237 14.30 -4.78 9.29
C LEU A 237 14.42 -3.25 9.21
N GLY A 238 14.85 -2.63 10.31
CA GLY A 238 14.98 -1.18 10.40
C GLY A 238 16.33 -0.69 9.90
N LEU A 239 16.31 0.28 8.99
CA LEU A 239 17.49 0.84 8.32
C LEU A 239 17.51 2.35 8.57
N GLY A 240 18.37 2.76 9.51
CA GLY A 240 18.45 4.15 9.96
C GLY A 240 19.52 4.94 9.23
N LEU A 241 19.12 5.96 8.47
CA LEU A 241 20.01 6.87 7.74
C LEU A 241 20.54 7.97 8.68
N THR A 242 21.73 7.79 9.22
CA THR A 242 22.33 8.70 10.20
C THR A 242 22.97 9.90 9.48
N SER A 243 22.54 11.11 9.85
CA SER A 243 23.15 12.36 9.38
C SER A 243 23.41 13.30 10.57
N GLY A 244 24.42 12.99 11.38
CA GLY A 244 24.71 13.75 12.62
C GLY A 244 24.03 13.14 13.86
N ASP A 245 23.34 13.97 14.66
CA ASP A 245 22.74 13.60 15.96
C ASP A 245 21.32 12.99 15.84
N THR A 246 21.06 12.21 14.78
CA THR A 246 19.75 11.62 14.49
C THR A 246 19.30 10.63 15.59
N ASP A 247 18.07 10.76 16.10
CA ASP A 247 17.52 9.89 17.16
C ASP A 247 16.72 8.71 16.59
N PHE A 248 17.30 7.51 16.61
CA PHE A 248 16.63 6.26 16.23
C PHE A 248 16.01 5.49 17.40
N THR A 249 15.94 6.07 18.60
CA THR A 249 15.53 5.36 19.82
C THR A 249 14.15 4.72 19.66
N PHE A 250 13.19 5.46 19.09
CA PHE A 250 11.84 4.94 18.89
C PHE A 250 11.79 3.83 17.82
N MET A 251 12.45 4.03 16.68
CA MET A 251 12.55 3.01 15.63
C MET A 251 13.19 1.71 16.14
N LYS A 252 14.31 1.79 16.88
CA LYS A 252 14.98 0.64 17.52
C LYS A 252 14.06 -0.10 18.47
N ARG A 253 13.30 0.65 19.26
CA ARG A 253 12.31 0.13 20.21
C ARG A 253 11.18 -0.63 19.49
N ILE A 254 10.65 -0.11 18.38
CA ILE A 254 9.63 -0.82 17.57
C ILE A 254 10.21 -2.10 16.97
N VAL A 255 11.40 -2.03 16.38
CA VAL A 255 12.01 -3.14 15.66
C VAL A 255 12.42 -4.28 16.61
N GLY A 256 13.13 -3.96 17.70
CA GLY A 256 13.75 -4.97 18.57
C GLY A 256 13.17 -5.11 19.97
N GLY A 257 12.20 -4.28 20.36
CA GLY A 257 11.72 -4.17 21.75
C GLY A 257 10.55 -5.08 22.15
N GLY A 258 10.20 -6.09 21.35
CA GLY A 258 9.04 -6.94 21.63
C GLY A 258 9.27 -7.91 22.80
N GLY A 259 8.40 -7.90 23.81
CA GLY A 259 8.42 -8.84 24.93
C GLY A 259 9.79 -9.03 25.58
N THR A 260 10.32 -10.26 25.58
CA THR A 260 11.62 -10.57 26.19
C THR A 260 12.82 -10.02 25.39
N ASN A 261 12.63 -9.66 24.12
CA ASN A 261 13.70 -9.15 23.27
C ASN A 261 14.19 -7.75 23.67
N ALA A 262 13.36 -6.95 24.35
CA ALA A 262 13.74 -5.64 24.85
C ALA A 262 15.01 -5.68 25.73
N GLY A 263 15.05 -6.61 26.68
CA GLY A 263 16.20 -6.80 27.57
C GLY A 263 17.44 -7.30 26.83
N THR A 264 17.28 -8.22 25.89
CA THR A 264 18.37 -8.79 25.08
C THR A 264 18.99 -7.74 24.15
N ASN A 265 18.15 -6.87 23.58
CA ASN A 265 18.57 -5.85 22.61
C ASN A 265 18.95 -4.50 23.28
N GLY A 266 18.80 -4.38 24.59
CA GLY A 266 19.15 -3.16 25.33
C GLY A 266 18.27 -1.95 24.96
N VAL A 267 17.01 -2.20 24.61
CA VAL A 267 16.02 -1.17 24.26
C VAL A 267 14.82 -1.23 25.22
N ASP A 268 14.04 -0.16 25.28
CA ASP A 268 12.77 -0.17 26.02
C ASP A 268 11.76 -1.12 25.37
N ALA A 269 10.85 -1.69 26.17
CA ALA A 269 9.83 -2.62 25.68
C ALA A 269 8.81 -1.92 24.77
N CYS A 270 8.38 -2.59 23.71
CA CYS A 270 7.37 -2.13 22.75
C CYS A 270 6.50 -3.31 22.35
N GLY A 271 5.39 -3.45 23.08
CA GLY A 271 4.54 -4.64 23.03
C GLY A 271 5.11 -5.84 23.78
N ASP A 272 4.30 -6.89 23.92
CA ASP A 272 4.59 -8.10 24.69
C ASP A 272 4.97 -9.31 23.80
N VAL A 273 4.74 -9.22 22.49
CA VAL A 273 5.06 -10.29 21.54
C VAL A 273 6.53 -10.21 21.15
N SER A 274 7.26 -11.31 21.30
CA SER A 274 8.70 -11.35 21.06
C SER A 274 9.07 -11.80 19.64
N SER A 275 8.30 -12.72 19.05
CA SER A 275 8.61 -13.33 17.75
C SER A 275 7.67 -12.83 16.64
N PRO A 276 8.15 -12.61 15.40
CA PRO A 276 9.56 -12.67 15.00
C PRO A 276 10.38 -11.52 15.58
N THR A 277 11.66 -11.79 15.81
CA THR A 277 12.64 -10.79 16.25
C THR A 277 12.92 -9.85 15.09
N GLY A 278 13.00 -8.54 15.33
CA GLY A 278 13.46 -7.58 14.33
C GLY A 278 14.97 -7.32 14.40
N ALA A 279 15.52 -6.63 13.41
CA ALA A 279 16.91 -6.19 13.40
C ALA A 279 17.04 -4.74 12.94
N PHE A 280 17.81 -3.93 13.68
CA PHE A 280 18.03 -2.52 13.37
C PHE A 280 19.50 -2.28 12.96
N TYR A 281 19.70 -1.55 11.87
CA TYR A 281 21.00 -1.24 11.29
C TYR A 281 21.17 0.29 11.17
N PRO A 282 22.01 0.92 12.02
CA PRO A 282 22.39 2.33 11.85
C PRO A 282 23.41 2.48 10.72
N VAL A 283 23.27 3.51 9.90
CA VAL A 283 24.12 3.71 8.73
C VAL A 283 24.52 5.19 8.57
N SER A 284 25.81 5.49 8.46
CA SER A 284 26.34 6.87 8.35
C SER A 284 26.62 7.39 6.96
N ASP A 285 26.81 6.50 6.01
CA ASP A 285 27.22 6.83 4.65
C ASP A 285 26.93 5.66 3.74
N ILE A 286 27.00 5.88 2.43
CA ILE A 286 26.70 4.86 1.42
C ILE A 286 27.60 3.62 1.53
N ASP A 287 28.87 3.75 1.89
CA ASP A 287 29.80 2.62 1.95
C ASP A 287 29.50 1.76 3.21
N SER A 288 29.24 2.40 4.34
CA SER A 288 28.74 1.76 5.57
C SER A 288 27.37 1.11 5.36
N LEU A 289 26.51 1.70 4.52
CA LEU A 289 25.20 1.15 4.15
C LEU A 289 25.36 -0.16 3.38
N LEU A 290 26.23 -0.15 2.36
CA LEU A 290 26.54 -1.32 1.55
C LEU A 290 27.16 -2.42 2.42
N LEU A 291 28.10 -2.08 3.31
CA LEU A 291 28.68 -3.03 4.27
C LEU A 291 27.64 -3.59 5.26
N ALA A 292 26.72 -2.77 5.75
CA ALA A 292 25.64 -3.23 6.62
C ALA A 292 24.76 -4.25 5.87
N PHE A 293 24.43 -3.99 4.60
CA PHE A 293 23.68 -4.93 3.77
C PHE A 293 24.45 -6.18 3.36
N ASP A 294 25.77 -6.13 3.30
CA ASP A 294 26.56 -7.33 3.07
C ASP A 294 26.72 -8.16 4.35
N SER A 295 26.75 -7.51 5.52
CA SER A 295 26.68 -8.21 6.80
C SER A 295 25.31 -8.87 7.06
N ILE A 296 24.28 -8.41 6.36
CA ILE A 296 22.94 -9.01 6.23
C ILE A 296 23.07 -10.25 5.34
N SER A 297 23.69 -11.30 5.89
CA SER A 297 23.79 -12.59 5.22
C SER A 297 22.53 -13.42 5.36
N ALA A 298 22.24 -14.17 4.31
CA ALA A 298 21.24 -15.22 4.39
C ALA A 298 21.77 -16.45 5.16
N PRO A 299 20.89 -17.30 5.73
CA PRO A 299 21.30 -18.57 6.33
C PRO A 299 22.11 -19.44 5.37
N GLY A 300 23.21 -20.01 5.86
CA GLY A 300 24.14 -20.82 5.07
C GLY A 300 25.26 -20.03 4.37
N THR A 301 25.34 -18.74 4.63
CA THR A 301 26.44 -17.87 4.19
C THR A 301 27.32 -17.52 5.38
N ALA A 302 28.62 -17.78 5.27
CA ALA A 302 29.57 -17.27 6.25
C ALA A 302 29.93 -15.83 5.86
N VAL A 303 29.53 -14.86 6.67
CA VAL A 303 30.10 -13.51 6.60
C VAL A 303 31.34 -13.51 7.46
N ARG A 304 32.49 -13.25 6.85
CA ARG A 304 33.70 -12.91 7.58
C ARG A 304 34.02 -11.45 7.30
N SER A 305 33.92 -10.63 8.35
CA SER A 305 34.35 -9.24 8.33
C SER A 305 35.80 -9.15 8.81
N ASP A 306 36.70 -8.80 7.90
CA ASP A 306 38.13 -8.58 8.17
C ASP A 306 38.48 -7.11 7.96
N SER A 307 39.38 -6.56 8.79
CA SER A 307 40.09 -5.31 8.48
C SER A 307 41.54 -5.65 8.15
N VAL A 308 41.97 -5.35 6.94
CA VAL A 308 43.34 -5.59 6.47
C VAL A 308 44.03 -4.26 6.16
N ASN A 309 45.35 -4.23 6.35
CA ASN A 309 46.13 -3.03 6.01
C ASN A 309 46.31 -2.92 4.50
N ILE A 310 46.32 -1.70 3.97
CA ILE A 310 46.61 -1.45 2.55
C ILE A 310 48.10 -1.71 2.26
N CYS A 311 48.37 -2.54 1.26
CA CYS A 311 49.73 -2.81 0.81
C CYS A 311 50.31 -1.63 0.03
N GLN A 312 51.56 -1.27 0.30
CA GLN A 312 52.21 -0.09 -0.27
C GLN A 312 53.15 -0.50 -1.40
N GLY A 313 52.86 -0.04 -2.63
CA GLY A 313 53.62 -0.31 -3.84
C GLY A 313 53.35 -1.70 -4.43
N ASP A 314 53.73 -2.76 -3.70
CA ASP A 314 53.55 -4.16 -4.07
C ASP A 314 52.72 -4.91 -3.01
N VAL A 315 52.17 -6.08 -3.37
CA VAL A 315 51.41 -6.95 -2.45
C VAL A 315 52.25 -7.37 -1.24
N CYS A 316 51.63 -7.38 -0.07
CA CYS A 316 52.24 -7.59 1.22
C CYS A 316 51.47 -8.62 2.03
N THR A 317 52.17 -9.46 2.82
CA THR A 317 51.53 -10.57 3.55
C THR A 317 50.57 -10.11 4.66
N THR A 318 50.76 -8.90 5.20
CA THR A 318 49.90 -8.33 6.26
C THR A 318 48.62 -7.68 5.75
N GLY A 319 48.50 -7.49 4.43
CA GLY A 319 47.32 -6.91 3.78
C GLY A 319 46.50 -7.92 2.97
N GLU A 320 46.82 -9.21 3.11
CA GLU A 320 46.10 -10.30 2.44
C GLU A 320 44.95 -10.82 3.32
N SER A 321 43.74 -10.84 2.78
CA SER A 321 42.62 -11.64 3.30
C SER A 321 42.54 -12.96 2.53
N ALA A 322 42.54 -14.08 3.25
CA ALA A 322 42.57 -15.42 2.63
C ALA A 322 41.39 -16.29 3.05
N PHE A 323 40.87 -17.10 2.13
CA PHE A 323 39.75 -18.01 2.37
C PHE A 323 39.88 -19.32 1.58
N VAL A 324 39.28 -20.39 2.10
CA VAL A 324 39.39 -21.74 1.52
C VAL A 324 38.05 -22.18 0.94
N LEU A 325 38.05 -22.51 -0.34
CA LEU A 325 36.89 -23.02 -1.08
C LEU A 325 37.02 -24.52 -1.39
N ASP A 326 35.90 -25.21 -1.47
CA ASP A 326 35.78 -26.56 -2.04
C ASP A 326 34.42 -26.73 -2.74
N LYS A 327 34.08 -27.96 -3.14
CA LYS A 327 32.85 -28.26 -3.91
C LYS A 327 31.55 -28.09 -3.13
N SER A 328 31.60 -27.86 -1.81
CA SER A 328 30.41 -27.58 -1.00
C SER A 328 29.90 -26.13 -1.14
N LEU A 329 30.70 -25.27 -1.79
CA LEU A 329 30.39 -23.88 -2.07
C LEU A 329 30.17 -23.69 -3.58
N GLN A 330 29.24 -22.82 -3.94
CA GLN A 330 28.96 -22.47 -5.35
C GLN A 330 29.31 -21.03 -5.70
N ASN A 331 29.12 -20.10 -4.76
CA ASN A 331 29.29 -18.68 -4.98
C ASN A 331 30.12 -18.07 -3.85
N VAL A 332 30.96 -17.10 -4.23
CA VAL A 332 31.63 -16.18 -3.30
C VAL A 332 31.25 -14.77 -3.68
N HIS A 333 30.87 -13.99 -2.69
CA HIS A 333 30.71 -12.56 -2.81
C HIS A 333 31.70 -11.88 -1.87
N VAL A 334 32.28 -10.78 -2.33
CA VAL A 334 33.15 -9.94 -1.52
C VAL A 334 32.70 -8.51 -1.70
N LEU A 335 32.41 -7.83 -0.59
CA LEU A 335 32.30 -6.38 -0.56
C LEU A 335 33.44 -5.83 0.27
N ALA A 336 34.24 -4.95 -0.32
CA ALA A 336 35.34 -4.29 0.34
C ALA A 336 35.15 -2.78 0.28
N SER A 337 35.32 -2.10 1.41
CA SER A 337 35.32 -0.64 1.51
C SER A 337 36.64 -0.15 2.12
N SER A 338 37.19 0.89 1.52
CA SER A 338 38.47 1.49 1.91
C SER A 338 38.30 2.87 2.53
N ASP A 339 39.17 3.23 3.48
CA ASP A 339 39.25 4.59 4.01
C ASP A 339 39.68 5.62 2.94
N VAL A 340 40.38 5.15 1.90
CA VAL A 340 41.02 5.96 0.85
C VAL A 340 40.61 5.53 -0.56
N GLU A 341 40.75 6.45 -1.51
CA GLU A 341 40.49 6.23 -2.94
C GLU A 341 41.75 5.81 -3.71
N GLY A 342 41.58 5.34 -4.94
CA GLY A 342 42.67 5.10 -5.88
C GLY A 342 43.44 3.78 -5.67
N LEU A 343 42.84 2.83 -4.97
CA LEU A 343 43.43 1.51 -4.74
C LEU A 343 43.24 0.57 -5.94
N GLU A 344 44.15 -0.41 -6.04
CA GLU A 344 44.04 -1.56 -6.92
C GLU A 344 43.82 -2.82 -6.07
N ALA A 345 42.90 -3.70 -6.47
CA ALA A 345 42.71 -4.97 -5.78
C ALA A 345 43.29 -6.14 -6.59
N ASP A 346 44.07 -6.99 -5.93
CA ASP A 346 44.74 -8.15 -6.50
C ASP A 346 44.15 -9.44 -5.91
N LEU A 347 43.45 -10.21 -6.74
CA LEU A 347 42.85 -11.49 -6.35
C LEU A 347 43.66 -12.67 -6.91
N TYR A 348 44.13 -13.55 -6.03
CA TYR A 348 44.91 -14.74 -6.38
C TYR A 348 44.05 -16.00 -6.30
N ALA A 349 43.93 -16.68 -7.44
CA ALA A 349 43.32 -18.00 -7.52
C ALA A 349 44.21 -19.10 -6.88
N PRO A 350 43.65 -20.27 -6.52
CA PRO A 350 44.40 -21.35 -5.91
C PRO A 350 45.62 -21.78 -6.72
N GLY A 351 46.81 -21.65 -6.12
CA GLY A 351 48.08 -22.01 -6.75
C GLY A 351 48.58 -21.04 -7.83
N ALA A 352 47.87 -19.94 -8.09
CA ALA A 352 48.29 -18.93 -9.06
C ALA A 352 49.37 -18.00 -8.49
N THR A 353 50.35 -17.65 -9.32
CA THR A 353 51.39 -16.67 -8.99
C THR A 353 51.10 -15.27 -9.52
N GLU A 354 50.23 -15.16 -10.54
CA GLU A 354 49.78 -13.87 -11.10
C GLU A 354 48.36 -13.57 -10.60
N PRO A 355 48.06 -12.33 -10.17
CA PRO A 355 46.74 -11.94 -9.70
C PRO A 355 45.79 -11.60 -10.86
N ILE A 356 44.50 -11.66 -10.56
CA ILE A 356 43.46 -10.94 -11.29
C ILE A 356 43.47 -9.51 -10.74
N VAL A 357 43.99 -8.58 -11.53
CA VAL A 357 44.10 -7.17 -11.17
C VAL A 357 42.78 -6.44 -11.44
N MET A 358 42.24 -5.78 -10.42
CA MET A 358 40.96 -5.07 -10.44
C MET A 358 41.19 -3.57 -10.21
N SER A 359 41.57 -2.88 -11.27
CA SER A 359 41.74 -1.43 -11.24
C SER A 359 40.39 -0.70 -11.25
N GLN A 360 40.36 0.53 -10.72
CA GLN A 360 39.17 1.36 -10.70
C GLN A 360 38.67 1.65 -12.11
N SER A 361 37.40 1.32 -12.34
CA SER A 361 36.72 1.51 -13.63
C SER A 361 35.24 1.76 -13.39
N SER A 362 34.58 2.43 -14.34
CA SER A 362 33.14 2.69 -14.27
C SER A 362 32.36 1.47 -14.76
N GLY A 363 31.49 0.93 -13.91
CA GLY A 363 30.56 -0.14 -14.22
C GLY A 363 31.16 -1.55 -14.17
N PRO A 364 30.32 -2.60 -14.34
CA PRO A 364 30.71 -4.00 -14.14
C PRO A 364 31.81 -4.45 -15.10
N GLN A 365 32.79 -5.18 -14.57
CA GLN A 365 33.89 -5.80 -15.31
C GLN A 365 33.92 -7.30 -15.07
N THR A 366 34.49 -8.07 -16.00
CA THR A 366 34.70 -9.51 -15.82
C THR A 366 36.10 -9.90 -16.30
N SER A 367 36.85 -10.63 -15.47
CA SER A 367 38.19 -11.12 -15.78
C SER A 367 38.40 -12.52 -15.24
N SER A 368 38.86 -13.45 -16.08
CA SER A 368 39.10 -14.86 -15.71
C SER A 368 37.89 -15.54 -15.04
N GLY A 369 36.66 -15.16 -15.42
CA GLY A 369 35.42 -15.70 -14.85
C GLY A 369 34.99 -15.06 -13.52
N VAL A 370 35.77 -14.10 -12.99
CA VAL A 370 35.42 -13.30 -11.81
C VAL A 370 34.80 -11.99 -12.27
N SER A 371 33.61 -11.67 -11.74
CA SER A 371 32.96 -10.38 -11.95
C SER A 371 33.38 -9.41 -10.85
N TYR A 372 33.56 -8.14 -11.16
CA TYR A 372 33.84 -7.12 -10.16
C TYR A 372 33.34 -5.75 -10.61
N GLU A 373 32.99 -4.89 -9.65
CA GLU A 373 32.54 -3.53 -9.89
C GLU A 373 32.97 -2.61 -8.75
N TRP A 374 33.55 -1.46 -9.10
CA TRP A 374 33.76 -0.38 -8.14
C TRP A 374 32.45 0.43 -8.02
N LEU A 375 31.67 0.13 -6.99
CA LEU A 375 30.38 0.79 -6.71
C LEU A 375 30.58 2.27 -6.34
N THR A 376 31.67 2.55 -5.63
CA THR A 376 32.18 3.90 -5.36
C THR A 376 33.69 3.90 -5.59
N PRO A 377 34.37 5.07 -5.60
CA PRO A 377 35.85 5.11 -5.63
C PRO A 377 36.54 4.44 -4.44
N ARG A 378 35.78 3.99 -3.42
CA ARG A 378 36.28 3.34 -2.20
C ARG A 378 35.70 1.94 -1.98
N SER A 379 34.59 1.61 -2.63
CA SER A 379 33.88 0.34 -2.46
C SER A 379 33.97 -0.54 -3.70
N LEU A 380 34.51 -1.74 -3.53
CA LEU A 380 34.67 -2.77 -4.54
C LEU A 380 33.80 -3.98 -4.20
N GLN A 381 32.98 -4.39 -5.16
CA GLN A 381 32.28 -5.66 -5.15
C GLN A 381 33.00 -6.67 -6.05
N ILE A 382 33.10 -7.93 -5.60
CA ILE A 382 33.67 -9.05 -6.34
C ILE A 382 32.74 -10.26 -6.22
N ASP A 383 32.39 -10.88 -7.35
CA ASP A 383 31.56 -12.07 -7.43
C ASP A 383 32.31 -13.19 -8.15
N LEU A 384 32.32 -14.38 -7.54
CA LEU A 384 32.88 -15.59 -8.12
C LEU A 384 31.81 -16.68 -8.13
N ALA A 385 31.63 -17.34 -9.28
CA ALA A 385 30.80 -18.52 -9.43
C ALA A 385 31.65 -19.74 -9.80
N ALA A 386 31.40 -20.88 -9.16
CA ALA A 386 32.21 -22.10 -9.28
C ALA A 386 32.23 -22.67 -10.71
N ASP A 387 31.19 -22.41 -11.50
CA ASP A 387 31.07 -22.83 -12.91
C ASP A 387 31.78 -21.90 -13.90
N SER A 388 32.08 -20.68 -13.45
CA SER A 388 32.59 -19.59 -14.28
C SER A 388 34.11 -19.44 -14.17
N VAL A 389 34.71 -19.88 -13.05
CA VAL A 389 36.15 -19.83 -12.83
C VAL A 389 36.84 -21.17 -13.15
N PRO A 390 38.07 -21.16 -13.72
CA PRO A 390 38.77 -22.39 -14.11
C PRO A 390 39.32 -23.20 -12.92
N THR A 391 39.59 -22.54 -11.79
CA THR A 391 40.14 -23.17 -10.58
C THR A 391 39.35 -22.71 -9.37
N TRP A 392 38.48 -23.58 -8.84
CA TRP A 392 37.61 -23.26 -7.70
C TRP A 392 38.25 -23.64 -6.35
N SER A 393 38.56 -24.92 -6.17
CA SER A 393 38.95 -25.47 -4.88
C SER A 393 40.38 -25.11 -4.46
N GLY A 394 40.54 -24.66 -3.22
CA GLY A 394 41.81 -24.29 -2.61
C GLY A 394 41.77 -22.92 -1.94
N GLN A 395 42.96 -22.38 -1.62
CA GLN A 395 43.09 -21.09 -0.97
C GLN A 395 43.04 -19.95 -1.99
N TRP A 396 42.11 -19.04 -1.80
CA TRP A 396 42.05 -17.74 -2.46
C TRP A 396 42.63 -16.66 -1.56
N ARG A 397 43.23 -15.62 -2.14
CA ARG A 397 43.82 -14.49 -1.41
C ARG A 397 43.49 -13.19 -2.10
N LEU A 398 43.02 -12.19 -1.36
CA LEU A 398 42.70 -10.85 -1.83
C LEU A 398 43.59 -9.84 -1.11
N ALA A 399 44.21 -8.92 -1.85
CA ALA A 399 44.98 -7.82 -1.29
C ALA A 399 44.62 -6.50 -1.98
N PHE A 400 44.67 -5.40 -1.23
CA PHE A 400 44.51 -4.05 -1.76
C PHE A 400 45.86 -3.33 -1.77
N VAL A 401 46.19 -2.70 -2.89
CA VAL A 401 47.50 -2.10 -3.14
C VAL A 401 47.36 -0.63 -3.51
N ASP A 402 48.06 0.23 -2.78
CA ASP A 402 48.31 1.62 -3.16
C ASP A 402 49.65 1.72 -3.90
N LYS A 403 49.60 1.86 -5.22
CA LYS A 403 50.80 1.99 -6.07
C LYS A 403 51.59 3.28 -5.81
N SER A 404 50.96 4.30 -5.24
CA SER A 404 51.62 5.57 -4.89
C SER A 404 52.34 5.53 -3.55
N SER A 405 52.05 4.52 -2.71
CA SER A 405 52.60 4.35 -1.37
C SER A 405 52.37 5.57 -0.45
N SER A 406 51.15 6.11 -0.46
CA SER A 406 50.79 7.35 0.26
C SER A 406 49.75 7.16 1.38
N THR A 407 49.28 5.93 1.57
CA THR A 407 48.14 5.59 2.44
C THR A 407 48.55 4.67 3.59
N GLU A 408 49.81 4.79 4.05
CA GLU A 408 50.33 3.97 5.15
C GLU A 408 49.52 4.18 6.44
N GLY A 409 49.01 3.09 7.01
CA GLY A 409 48.22 3.09 8.25
C GLY A 409 46.71 3.07 8.04
N GLU A 410 46.25 3.28 6.80
CA GLU A 410 44.84 3.18 6.41
C GLU A 410 44.45 1.70 6.15
N GLN A 411 43.16 1.39 6.26
CA GLN A 411 42.66 0.02 6.19
C GLN A 411 41.60 -0.18 5.10
N VAL A 412 41.40 -1.45 4.75
CA VAL A 412 40.26 -1.91 3.98
C VAL A 412 39.45 -2.86 4.84
N HIS A 413 38.15 -2.58 4.92
CA HIS A 413 37.15 -3.42 5.54
C HIS A 413 36.55 -4.33 4.50
N ILE A 414 36.68 -5.64 4.69
CA ILE A 414 36.25 -6.68 3.75
C ILE A 414 35.17 -7.50 4.42
N ASN A 415 33.98 -7.54 3.83
CA ASN A 415 32.97 -8.55 4.09
C ASN A 415 33.09 -9.62 3.02
N LEU A 416 33.37 -10.84 3.46
CA LEU A 416 33.47 -12.03 2.62
C LEU A 416 32.28 -12.92 2.90
N ASP A 417 31.51 -13.19 1.84
CA ASP A 417 30.33 -14.04 1.84
C ASP A 417 30.63 -15.36 1.12
N LEU A 418 30.69 -16.43 1.91
CA LEU A 418 30.85 -17.79 1.40
C LEU A 418 29.52 -18.52 1.46
N SER A 419 28.90 -18.73 0.30
CA SER A 419 27.55 -19.28 0.23
C SER A 419 27.54 -20.77 -0.13
N SER A 420 27.01 -21.58 0.79
CA SER A 420 26.61 -22.95 0.48
C SER A 420 25.12 -22.98 0.15
N PRO A 421 24.72 -23.61 -0.97
CA PRO A 421 23.31 -23.75 -1.29
C PRO A 421 22.67 -24.90 -0.49
N LEU A 422 23.49 -25.76 0.15
CA LEU A 422 23.05 -26.96 0.85
C LEU A 422 22.03 -26.65 1.97
N THR A 423 20.93 -27.41 1.97
CA THR A 423 19.87 -27.36 2.97
C THR A 423 19.60 -28.75 3.53
N LEU A 424 19.21 -28.82 4.81
CA LEU A 424 18.74 -30.06 5.42
C LEU A 424 17.21 -30.07 5.39
N SER A 425 16.60 -31.10 4.82
CA SER A 425 15.16 -31.25 4.74
C SER A 425 14.70 -32.48 5.53
N TRP A 426 13.64 -32.32 6.34
CA TRP A 426 12.85 -33.43 6.84
C TRP A 426 11.76 -33.73 5.82
N LYS A 427 11.90 -34.86 5.13
CA LYS A 427 10.96 -35.26 4.09
C LYS A 427 9.56 -35.56 4.65
N ASP A 428 8.53 -35.03 3.99
CA ASP A 428 7.12 -35.21 4.33
C ASP A 428 6.72 -34.65 5.72
N LEU A 429 7.51 -33.70 6.26
CA LEU A 429 7.28 -33.09 7.58
C LEU A 429 5.87 -32.51 7.74
N GLU A 430 5.36 -31.79 6.74
CA GLU A 430 4.01 -31.19 6.78
C GLU A 430 2.89 -32.22 6.94
N SER A 431 3.12 -33.46 6.51
CA SER A 431 2.16 -34.57 6.64
C SER A 431 2.46 -35.50 7.81
N THR A 432 3.57 -35.27 8.52
CA THR A 432 3.99 -36.07 9.66
C THR A 432 3.24 -35.59 10.90
N GLU A 433 2.40 -36.45 11.48
CA GLU A 433 1.72 -36.14 12.74
C GLU A 433 2.71 -36.24 13.91
N LEU A 434 3.00 -35.11 14.55
CA LEU A 434 3.85 -35.04 15.73
C LEU A 434 2.95 -35.04 16.98
N HIS A 435 3.10 -36.04 17.83
CA HIS A 435 2.33 -36.18 19.06
C HIS A 435 3.22 -36.04 20.29
N GLN A 436 2.79 -35.26 21.28
CA GLN A 436 3.50 -35.11 22.54
C GLN A 436 3.71 -36.47 23.22
N GLY A 437 4.94 -36.73 23.68
CA GLY A 437 5.30 -37.97 24.38
C GLY A 437 5.46 -39.21 23.49
N GLU A 438 5.23 -39.09 22.18
CA GLU A 438 5.35 -40.19 21.21
C GLU A 438 6.65 -40.11 20.40
N THR A 439 6.91 -41.10 19.55
CA THR A 439 8.08 -41.11 18.65
C THR A 439 7.64 -41.03 17.19
N ALA A 440 8.20 -40.06 16.46
CA ALA A 440 8.08 -40.00 15.01
C ALA A 440 9.02 -41.04 14.38
N ASP A 441 8.46 -42.12 13.84
CA ASP A 441 9.19 -43.21 13.22
C ASP A 441 9.39 -43.02 11.71
N ASN A 442 10.47 -43.60 11.16
CA ASN A 442 10.81 -43.57 9.74
C ASN A 442 11.06 -42.16 9.17
N VAL A 443 11.52 -41.23 10.01
CA VAL A 443 11.92 -39.89 9.61
C VAL A 443 13.09 -39.97 8.63
N GLN A 444 12.99 -39.25 7.51
CA GLN A 444 14.04 -39.18 6.49
C GLN A 444 14.60 -37.75 6.44
N LEU A 445 15.82 -37.57 6.93
CA LEU A 445 16.55 -36.32 6.82
C LEU A 445 17.45 -36.37 5.58
N THR A 446 17.21 -35.49 4.62
CA THR A 446 17.97 -35.48 3.36
C THR A 446 18.70 -34.15 3.20
N LEU A 447 19.96 -34.23 2.77
CA LEU A 447 20.70 -33.05 2.34
C LEU A 447 20.35 -32.75 0.88
N LEU A 448 19.84 -31.56 0.62
CA LEU A 448 19.47 -31.10 -0.73
C LEU A 448 20.49 -30.09 -1.25
N ASP A 449 20.58 -29.93 -2.57
CA ASP A 449 21.48 -28.97 -3.19
C ASP A 449 21.00 -27.52 -3.05
N HIS A 450 19.70 -27.30 -2.87
CA HIS A 450 19.04 -26.04 -2.48
C HIS A 450 17.65 -26.35 -1.86
N ALA A 451 16.88 -25.33 -1.47
CA ALA A 451 15.51 -25.56 -0.98
C ALA A 451 14.67 -26.21 -2.09
N ASP A 452 13.93 -27.27 -1.76
CA ASP A 452 13.16 -28.12 -2.70
C ASP A 452 13.97 -28.74 -3.87
N GLY A 453 15.30 -28.72 -3.75
CA GLY A 453 16.22 -29.25 -4.76
C GLY A 453 16.37 -30.78 -4.72
N GLU A 454 17.38 -31.27 -5.43
CA GLU A 454 17.64 -32.71 -5.52
C GLU A 454 18.55 -33.19 -4.37
N PRO A 455 18.41 -34.44 -3.91
CA PRO A 455 19.30 -35.02 -2.90
C PRO A 455 20.77 -35.00 -3.33
N VAL A 456 21.63 -34.48 -2.45
CA VAL A 456 23.08 -34.43 -2.67
C VAL A 456 23.73 -35.73 -2.23
N ASP A 457 24.56 -36.30 -3.11
CA ASP A 457 25.46 -37.38 -2.72
C ASP A 457 26.55 -36.84 -1.80
N VAL A 458 26.37 -37.08 -0.51
CA VAL A 458 27.26 -36.72 0.58
C VAL A 458 28.71 -37.19 0.34
N SER A 459 28.92 -38.31 -0.36
CA SER A 459 30.26 -38.83 -0.64
C SER A 459 31.07 -37.96 -1.61
N SER A 460 30.40 -37.05 -2.33
CA SER A 460 31.03 -36.08 -3.21
C SER A 460 31.63 -34.87 -2.47
N LEU A 461 31.22 -34.67 -1.21
CA LEU A 461 31.67 -33.56 -0.38
C LEU A 461 33.00 -33.90 0.30
N THR A 462 33.96 -32.97 0.22
CA THR A 462 35.31 -33.14 0.78
C THR A 462 35.48 -32.60 2.19
N GLY A 463 34.57 -31.72 2.60
CA GLY A 463 34.52 -31.11 3.93
C GLY A 463 33.81 -31.97 4.97
N THR A 464 33.47 -31.35 6.10
CA THR A 464 32.63 -31.96 7.15
C THR A 464 31.29 -31.23 7.26
N ILE A 465 30.26 -31.94 7.69
CA ILE A 465 28.93 -31.38 7.93
C ILE A 465 28.48 -31.71 9.35
N ALA A 466 27.89 -30.74 10.03
CA ALA A 466 27.11 -30.92 11.24
C ALA A 466 25.64 -30.65 10.92
N ALA A 467 24.75 -31.55 11.33
CA ALA A 467 23.31 -31.44 11.11
C ALA A 467 22.57 -31.46 12.43
N SER A 468 21.53 -30.63 12.58
CA SER A 468 20.64 -30.65 13.73
C SER A 468 19.19 -30.38 13.35
N VAL A 469 18.28 -30.84 14.20
CA VAL A 469 16.84 -30.57 14.14
C VAL A 469 16.41 -30.12 15.53
N THR A 470 15.84 -28.92 15.61
CA THR A 470 15.33 -28.33 16.85
C THR A 470 13.85 -28.04 16.68
N LEU A 471 13.07 -28.32 17.73
CA LEU A 471 11.67 -27.96 17.84
C LEU A 471 11.53 -26.77 18.79
N THR A 472 10.83 -25.73 18.38
CA THR A 472 10.40 -24.63 19.25
C THR A 472 8.90 -24.74 19.43
N ASP A 473 8.45 -24.95 20.67
CA ASP A 473 7.03 -25.17 20.97
C ASP A 473 6.21 -23.87 21.07
N SER A 474 4.90 -24.00 21.34
CA SER A 474 3.96 -22.88 21.44
C SER A 474 4.27 -21.88 22.57
N GLN A 475 5.11 -22.26 23.53
CA GLN A 475 5.60 -21.40 24.62
C GLN A 475 6.97 -20.80 24.32
N GLY A 476 7.54 -21.09 23.15
CA GLY A 476 8.87 -20.64 22.74
C GLY A 476 10.02 -21.46 23.34
N ALA A 477 9.75 -22.62 23.95
CA ALA A 477 10.80 -23.47 24.49
C ALA A 477 11.45 -24.31 23.38
N GLU A 478 12.77 -24.26 23.28
CA GLU A 478 13.55 -25.01 22.29
C GLU A 478 13.95 -26.40 22.82
N THR A 479 13.70 -27.44 22.01
CA THR A 479 14.08 -28.83 22.26
C THR A 479 14.85 -29.39 21.07
N THR A 480 16.09 -29.84 21.28
CA THR A 480 16.86 -30.51 20.23
C THR A 480 16.32 -31.93 20.01
N LEU A 481 15.77 -32.18 18.83
CA LEU A 481 15.22 -33.47 18.41
C LEU A 481 16.28 -34.42 17.84
N TYR A 482 17.26 -33.86 17.12
CA TYR A 482 18.35 -34.61 16.49
C TYR A 482 19.61 -33.76 16.34
N GLU A 483 20.79 -34.36 16.50
CA GLU A 483 22.09 -33.72 16.21
C GLU A 483 23.09 -34.81 15.80
N SER A 484 23.81 -34.62 14.69
CA SER A 484 24.87 -35.53 14.26
C SER A 484 25.93 -34.82 13.43
N ASN A 485 27.17 -35.27 13.57
CA ASN A 485 28.31 -34.89 12.70
C ASN A 485 28.66 -36.01 11.71
N ASP A 486 27.92 -37.13 11.73
CA ASP A 486 28.10 -38.23 10.79
C ASP A 486 27.03 -38.14 9.69
N VAL A 487 27.45 -37.58 8.57
CA VAL A 487 26.59 -37.35 7.41
C VAL A 487 26.10 -38.67 6.77
N GLY A 488 26.77 -39.80 7.05
CA GLY A 488 26.31 -41.13 6.64
C GLY A 488 25.05 -41.59 7.40
N GLU A 489 24.75 -41.01 8.55
CA GLU A 489 23.53 -41.30 9.32
C GLU A 489 22.28 -40.65 8.71
N LEU A 490 22.43 -39.51 8.02
CA LEU A 490 21.32 -38.83 7.34
C LEU A 490 20.63 -39.72 6.29
N SER A 491 21.40 -40.59 5.63
CA SER A 491 20.86 -41.50 4.61
C SER A 491 19.97 -42.65 5.13
N LYS A 492 19.76 -42.75 6.45
CA LYS A 492 19.01 -43.85 7.09
C LYS A 492 17.70 -43.32 7.69
N PRO A 493 16.63 -44.12 7.70
CA PRO A 493 15.44 -43.78 8.48
C PRO A 493 15.77 -43.62 9.97
N LEU A 494 15.28 -42.54 10.57
CA LEU A 494 15.49 -42.18 11.97
C LEU A 494 14.17 -42.34 12.76
N SER A 495 14.30 -42.55 14.06
CA SER A 495 13.20 -42.45 15.02
C SER A 495 13.48 -41.27 15.93
N ILE A 496 12.61 -40.25 15.91
CA ILE A 496 12.79 -39.00 16.64
C ILE A 496 11.74 -38.91 17.76
N PRO A 497 12.13 -38.93 19.04
CA PRO A 497 11.19 -38.79 20.14
C PRO A 497 10.71 -37.35 20.30
N ILE A 498 9.42 -37.16 20.51
CA ILE A 498 8.81 -35.89 20.89
C ILE A 498 8.59 -35.90 22.40
N GLY A 499 9.24 -34.97 23.11
CA GLY A 499 9.22 -34.92 24.58
C GLY A 499 7.79 -34.82 25.15
N ALA A 500 7.58 -35.37 26.34
CA ALA A 500 6.31 -35.22 27.06
C ALA A 500 6.15 -33.82 27.69
N ASP A 501 7.23 -33.05 27.75
CA ASP A 501 7.33 -31.69 28.26
C ASP A 501 7.14 -30.61 27.19
N VAL A 502 7.10 -31.00 25.90
CA VAL A 502 6.84 -30.10 24.77
C VAL A 502 5.42 -29.57 24.85
N ALA A 503 5.23 -28.25 24.76
CA ALA A 503 3.89 -27.65 24.78
C ALA A 503 3.07 -28.00 23.52
N LEU A 504 1.75 -28.15 23.70
CA LEU A 504 0.82 -28.47 22.61
C LEU A 504 0.49 -27.24 21.76
N GLY A 505 0.10 -27.46 20.51
CA GLY A 505 -0.33 -26.41 19.58
C GLY A 505 0.70 -26.06 18.51
N GLU A 506 0.69 -24.80 18.05
CA GLU A 506 1.60 -24.30 17.03
C GLU A 506 3.06 -24.40 17.49
N ALA A 507 3.91 -24.97 16.64
CA ALA A 507 5.34 -25.10 16.90
C ALA A 507 6.12 -24.94 15.60
N THR A 508 7.43 -24.77 15.69
CA THR A 508 8.31 -24.71 14.52
C THR A 508 9.42 -25.75 14.63
N VAL A 509 9.66 -26.46 13.53
CA VAL A 509 10.83 -27.34 13.38
C VAL A 509 11.87 -26.59 12.56
N THR A 510 13.02 -26.35 13.17
CA THR A 510 14.18 -25.77 12.52
C THR A 510 15.18 -26.89 12.20
N THR A 511 15.39 -27.16 10.93
CA THR A 511 16.52 -27.96 10.47
C THR A 511 17.72 -27.05 10.27
N SER A 512 18.91 -27.50 10.64
CA SER A 512 20.14 -26.73 10.53
C SER A 512 21.27 -27.58 9.98
N VAL A 513 22.04 -27.03 9.06
CA VAL A 513 23.25 -27.66 8.52
C VAL A 513 24.41 -26.68 8.53
N THR A 514 25.51 -27.07 9.17
CA THR A 514 26.77 -26.33 9.17
C THR A 514 27.79 -27.07 8.33
N VAL A 515 28.34 -26.37 7.34
CA VAL A 515 29.37 -26.91 6.45
C VAL A 515 30.73 -26.36 6.85
N THR A 516 31.74 -27.22 6.88
CA THR A 516 33.16 -26.81 7.00
C THR A 516 33.91 -27.32 5.79
N THR A 517 34.53 -26.41 5.02
CA THR A 517 35.29 -26.80 3.82
C THR A 517 36.48 -27.68 4.16
N ALA A 518 36.98 -28.42 3.17
CA ALA A 518 38.15 -29.26 3.35
C ALA A 518 39.41 -28.40 3.65
N PRO A 519 40.29 -28.84 4.57
CA PRO A 519 41.57 -28.18 4.78
C PRO A 519 42.44 -28.29 3.52
N THR A 520 43.21 -27.24 3.23
CA THR A 520 44.07 -27.16 2.04
C THR A 520 45.54 -26.94 2.42
N THR A 521 46.42 -26.94 1.43
CA THR A 521 47.85 -26.63 1.59
C THR A 521 48.13 -25.25 1.00
N GLY A 522 48.73 -24.36 1.79
CA GLY A 522 49.10 -23.00 1.36
C GLY A 522 50.28 -22.97 0.40
N ALA A 523 50.54 -21.80 -0.19
CA ALA A 523 51.65 -21.58 -1.11
C ALA A 523 53.03 -21.81 -0.46
N ASP A 524 53.13 -21.66 0.87
CA ASP A 524 54.31 -21.93 1.69
C ASP A 524 54.43 -23.40 2.14
N GLY A 525 53.49 -24.26 1.74
CA GLY A 525 53.43 -25.67 2.13
C GLY A 525 52.82 -25.93 3.50
N SER A 526 52.33 -24.89 4.20
CA SER A 526 51.63 -25.04 5.48
C SER A 526 50.21 -25.58 5.30
N ARG A 527 49.67 -26.24 6.32
CA ARG A 527 48.27 -26.69 6.31
C ARG A 527 47.37 -25.53 6.72
N ILE A 528 46.38 -25.23 5.90
CA ILE A 528 45.36 -24.21 6.14
C ILE A 528 44.06 -24.94 6.49
N ASN A 529 43.48 -24.59 7.62
CA ASN A 529 42.20 -25.15 8.03
C ASN A 529 41.10 -24.72 7.05
N GLY A 530 40.09 -25.57 6.89
CA GLY A 530 38.90 -25.20 6.14
C GLY A 530 38.12 -24.08 6.83
N THR A 531 37.25 -23.44 6.07
CA THR A 531 36.36 -22.39 6.54
C THR A 531 35.06 -23.03 7.02
N THR A 532 34.67 -22.78 8.27
CA THR A 532 33.36 -23.18 8.80
C THR A 532 32.36 -22.09 8.48
N LEU A 533 31.24 -22.46 7.86
CA LEU A 533 30.20 -21.52 7.47
C LEU A 533 29.20 -21.30 8.61
N ALA A 534 28.42 -20.22 8.51
CA ALA A 534 27.22 -20.10 9.33
C ALA A 534 26.24 -21.23 8.97
N PRO A 535 25.44 -21.74 9.95
CA PRO A 535 24.44 -22.75 9.67
C PRO A 535 23.42 -22.26 8.63
N THR A 536 23.10 -23.11 7.65
CA THR A 536 21.86 -22.96 6.86
C THR A 536 20.72 -23.49 7.72
N LYS A 537 19.78 -22.61 8.08
CA LYS A 537 18.57 -22.97 8.82
C LYS A 537 17.37 -22.96 7.87
N ALA A 538 16.50 -23.96 7.99
CA ALA A 538 15.20 -23.96 7.35
C ALA A 538 14.14 -24.24 8.42
N THR A 539 13.12 -23.40 8.47
CA THR A 539 12.10 -23.42 9.53
C THR A 539 10.75 -23.75 8.90
N THR A 540 10.11 -24.80 9.41
CA THR A 540 8.79 -25.23 8.96
C THR A 540 7.83 -25.19 10.14
N GLU A 541 6.65 -24.62 9.92
CA GLU A 541 5.58 -24.60 10.90
C GLU A 541 4.92 -25.98 10.99
N VAL A 542 4.72 -26.46 12.21
CA VAL A 542 4.09 -27.74 12.51
C VAL A 542 3.11 -27.57 13.67
N THR A 543 2.31 -28.59 13.92
CA THR A 543 1.45 -28.64 15.12
C THR A 543 1.87 -29.83 15.97
N ILE A 544 2.11 -29.57 17.25
CA ILE A 544 2.26 -30.63 18.25
C ILE A 544 0.88 -31.02 18.73
N ASN A 545 0.45 -32.20 18.29
CA ASN A 545 -0.81 -32.79 18.64
C ASN A 545 -0.76 -33.38 20.06
N PRO A 546 -1.93 -33.42 20.74
CA PRO A 546 -2.09 -34.24 21.93
C PRO A 546 -1.69 -35.71 21.69
N PRO A 547 -1.42 -36.49 22.75
CA PRO A 547 -1.16 -37.94 22.61
C PRO A 547 -2.26 -38.67 21.83
N LEU A 548 -1.96 -39.84 21.26
CA LEU A 548 -2.86 -40.55 20.32
C LEU A 548 -4.25 -40.92 20.88
N ASP A 549 -4.41 -40.98 22.19
CA ASP A 549 -5.69 -41.25 22.86
C ASP A 549 -6.52 -40.00 23.20
N PHE A 550 -6.07 -38.83 22.75
CA PHE A 550 -6.77 -37.55 22.84
C PHE A 550 -7.35 -37.12 21.49
N PRO A 551 -8.31 -36.16 21.48
CA PRO A 551 -8.80 -35.59 20.25
C PRO A 551 -7.79 -34.62 19.64
N ALA A 552 -7.70 -34.59 18.31
CA ALA A 552 -6.90 -33.62 17.55
C ALA A 552 -7.74 -32.41 17.13
N LEU A 553 -7.10 -31.25 16.99
CA LEU A 553 -7.74 -29.96 16.66
C LEU A 553 -7.17 -29.40 15.35
N SER A 554 -8.03 -28.82 14.50
CA SER A 554 -7.60 -28.13 13.27
C SER A 554 -7.22 -26.66 13.54
N ALA A 555 -5.99 -26.40 13.98
CA ALA A 555 -5.45 -25.04 14.10
C ALA A 555 -4.87 -24.53 12.77
N PRO A 556 -4.79 -23.20 12.54
CA PRO A 556 -5.37 -22.08 13.30
C PRO A 556 -6.87 -21.86 12.98
N VAL A 557 -7.55 -21.03 13.78
CA VAL A 557 -8.93 -20.57 13.52
C VAL A 557 -8.91 -19.21 12.80
N ASP A 558 -9.57 -19.14 11.64
CA ASP A 558 -9.71 -17.90 10.88
C ASP A 558 -11.16 -17.38 10.92
N PHE A 559 -11.36 -16.21 11.54
CA PHE A 559 -12.65 -15.53 11.59
C PHE A 559 -12.92 -14.65 10.35
N GLY A 560 -11.95 -14.51 9.46
CA GLY A 560 -12.05 -13.68 8.26
C GLY A 560 -12.10 -12.18 8.56
N ARG A 561 -12.81 -11.44 7.70
CA ARG A 561 -12.88 -9.97 7.74
C ARG A 561 -14.17 -9.46 8.41
N LEU A 562 -14.01 -8.57 9.39
CA LEU A 562 -15.08 -7.82 10.04
C LEU A 562 -15.19 -6.42 9.40
N GLU A 563 -16.01 -6.30 8.36
CA GLU A 563 -16.19 -5.01 7.65
C GLU A 563 -17.44 -4.24 8.11
N LYS A 564 -18.54 -4.96 8.39
CA LYS A 564 -19.85 -4.37 8.71
C LYS A 564 -20.40 -4.81 10.04
N ASP A 565 -20.02 -6.00 10.48
CA ASP A 565 -20.47 -6.61 11.71
C ASP A 565 -19.35 -6.55 12.75
N THR A 566 -19.71 -6.35 14.01
CA THR A 566 -18.79 -6.43 15.15
C THR A 566 -18.70 -7.84 15.71
N THR A 567 -19.27 -8.84 15.02
CA THR A 567 -19.28 -10.24 15.44
C THR A 567 -18.92 -11.15 14.28
N ALA A 568 -18.06 -12.14 14.53
CA ALA A 568 -17.68 -13.19 13.59
C ALA A 568 -17.80 -14.56 14.23
N ARG A 569 -18.06 -15.59 13.42
CA ARG A 569 -18.13 -16.99 13.88
C ARG A 569 -17.21 -17.86 13.04
N ALA A 570 -16.55 -18.80 13.69
CA ALA A 570 -15.71 -19.80 13.05
C ALA A 570 -15.90 -21.14 13.78
N ALA A 571 -15.73 -22.23 13.04
CA ALA A 571 -15.79 -23.59 13.58
C ALA A 571 -14.37 -24.15 13.70
N LEU A 572 -14.00 -24.63 14.88
CA LEU A 572 -12.78 -25.41 15.09
C LEU A 572 -13.11 -26.89 14.89
N GLN A 573 -12.56 -27.52 13.86
CA GLN A 573 -12.79 -28.93 13.59
C GLN A 573 -11.98 -29.79 14.57
N ILE A 574 -12.66 -30.83 15.07
CA ILE A 574 -12.16 -31.78 16.04
C ILE A 574 -12.18 -33.17 15.40
N THR A 575 -11.10 -33.93 15.57
CA THR A 575 -11.03 -35.35 15.20
C THR A 575 -10.88 -36.19 16.47
N GLY A 576 -11.78 -37.15 16.67
CA GLY A 576 -11.83 -37.98 17.87
C GLY A 576 -10.86 -39.17 17.84
N PRO A 577 -10.69 -39.85 18.99
CA PRO A 577 -11.62 -39.87 20.13
C PRO A 577 -11.36 -38.77 21.18
N GLY A 578 -12.41 -38.16 21.72
CA GLY A 578 -12.25 -37.28 22.87
C GLY A 578 -13.40 -36.33 23.18
N CYS A 579 -13.15 -35.46 24.15
CA CYS A 579 -14.04 -34.42 24.65
C CYS A 579 -13.29 -33.08 24.60
N VAL A 580 -13.88 -32.08 23.94
CA VAL A 580 -13.27 -30.76 23.70
C VAL A 580 -14.19 -29.64 24.14
N TRP A 581 -13.65 -28.63 24.85
CA TRP A 581 -14.39 -27.43 25.25
C TRP A 581 -13.47 -26.20 25.37
N ALA A 582 -14.02 -25.00 25.22
CA ALA A 582 -13.29 -23.74 25.35
C ALA A 582 -13.89 -22.90 26.51
N PRO A 583 -13.19 -22.74 27.64
CA PRO A 583 -13.65 -21.92 28.77
C PRO A 583 -14.01 -20.48 28.37
N SER A 584 -14.89 -19.84 29.13
CA SER A 584 -15.37 -18.48 28.82
C SER A 584 -14.31 -17.37 28.93
N ASP A 585 -13.21 -17.63 29.63
CA ASP A 585 -12.06 -16.74 29.84
C ASP A 585 -10.79 -17.26 29.14
N ALA A 586 -10.96 -18.10 28.10
CA ALA A 586 -9.87 -18.78 27.42
C ALA A 586 -9.08 -17.94 26.40
N VAL A 587 -9.28 -16.62 26.32
CA VAL A 587 -8.66 -15.81 25.26
C VAL A 587 -7.48 -15.02 25.77
N THR A 588 -6.35 -15.18 25.10
CA THR A 588 -5.19 -14.29 25.24
C THR A 588 -4.98 -13.57 23.94
N LEU A 589 -5.11 -12.24 23.94
CA LEU A 589 -4.88 -11.42 22.75
C LEU A 589 -3.39 -11.13 22.60
N THR A 590 -2.90 -11.26 21.38
CA THR A 590 -1.54 -10.87 20.97
C THR A 590 -1.56 -9.67 20.02
N GLY A 591 -2.71 -9.25 19.51
CA GLY A 591 -2.85 -8.04 18.72
C GLY A 591 -4.32 -7.60 18.64
N ALA A 592 -4.58 -6.31 18.82
CA ALA A 592 -5.92 -5.76 18.74
C ALA A 592 -5.88 -4.23 18.50
N PRO A 593 -6.72 -3.68 17.60
CA PRO A 593 -6.89 -2.23 17.50
C PRO A 593 -7.51 -1.67 18.79
N GLU A 594 -6.96 -0.58 19.34
CA GLU A 594 -7.48 0.02 20.58
C GLU A 594 -8.96 0.44 20.42
N GLU A 595 -9.27 0.97 19.25
CA GLU A 595 -10.60 1.44 18.88
C GLU A 595 -11.65 0.32 18.79
N ALA A 596 -11.26 -0.97 18.77
CA ALA A 596 -12.21 -2.08 18.75
C ALA A 596 -12.94 -2.27 20.09
N GLY A 597 -12.40 -1.67 21.16
CA GLY A 597 -12.94 -1.75 22.51
C GLY A 597 -12.79 -3.15 23.10
N THR A 598 -13.79 -3.60 23.87
CA THR A 598 -13.74 -4.93 24.50
C THR A 598 -13.93 -6.03 23.47
N ILE A 599 -12.97 -6.95 23.41
CA ILE A 599 -13.02 -8.14 22.55
C ILE A 599 -13.33 -9.36 23.43
N THR A 600 -14.32 -10.15 23.03
CA THR A 600 -14.70 -11.38 23.73
C THR A 600 -14.83 -12.54 22.76
N MET A 601 -14.42 -13.74 23.19
CA MET A 601 -14.72 -14.98 22.48
C MET A 601 -15.59 -15.87 23.35
N THR A 602 -16.55 -16.53 22.72
CA THR A 602 -17.47 -17.46 23.38
C THR A 602 -17.56 -18.75 22.57
N SER A 603 -17.90 -19.83 23.25
CA SER A 603 -18.16 -21.13 22.63
C SER A 603 -19.44 -21.76 23.18
N ASP A 604 -20.12 -22.54 22.35
CA ASP A 604 -21.31 -23.30 22.74
C ASP A 604 -20.96 -24.46 23.70
N ALA A 605 -19.71 -24.92 23.69
CA ALA A 605 -19.18 -25.90 24.65
C ALA A 605 -18.12 -25.23 25.54
N ALA A 606 -18.59 -24.61 26.64
CA ALA A 606 -17.76 -23.80 27.53
C ALA A 606 -17.21 -24.56 28.76
N SER A 607 -17.60 -25.81 28.95
CA SER A 607 -17.23 -26.62 30.11
C SER A 607 -17.14 -28.10 29.76
N GLN A 608 -16.49 -28.87 30.63
CA GLN A 608 -16.37 -30.32 30.49
C GLN A 608 -17.75 -31.02 30.40
N ASP A 609 -18.75 -30.56 31.17
CA ASP A 609 -20.11 -31.15 31.17
C ASP A 609 -20.86 -30.89 29.85
N SER A 610 -20.48 -29.83 29.13
CA SER A 610 -21.07 -29.42 27.85
C SER A 610 -20.12 -29.66 26.67
N CYS A 611 -19.10 -30.50 26.83
CA CYS A 611 -18.06 -30.65 25.82
C CYS A 611 -18.59 -31.28 24.53
N VAL A 612 -17.90 -31.01 23.43
CA VAL A 612 -18.11 -31.70 22.17
C VAL A 612 -17.43 -33.07 22.27
N SER A 613 -18.24 -34.11 22.38
CA SER A 613 -17.79 -35.50 22.46
C SER A 613 -17.73 -36.13 21.07
N VAL A 614 -16.56 -36.63 20.69
CA VAL A 614 -16.29 -37.21 19.37
C VAL A 614 -15.79 -38.64 19.53
N PRO A 615 -16.42 -39.65 18.89
CA PRO A 615 -15.94 -41.02 18.93
C PRO A 615 -14.65 -41.21 18.13
N GLU A 616 -13.98 -42.35 18.30
CA GLU A 616 -12.77 -42.71 17.56
C GLU A 616 -12.98 -42.63 16.04
N GLY A 617 -12.11 -41.88 15.35
CA GLY A 617 -12.17 -41.64 13.91
C GLY A 617 -13.35 -40.78 13.44
N GLY A 618 -14.16 -40.24 14.37
CA GLY A 618 -15.22 -39.28 14.07
C GLY A 618 -14.69 -37.85 13.98
N THR A 619 -15.48 -36.96 13.38
CA THR A 619 -15.22 -35.52 13.36
C THR A 619 -16.42 -34.72 13.89
N ALA A 620 -16.16 -33.56 14.50
CA ALA A 620 -17.18 -32.61 14.95
C ALA A 620 -16.62 -31.18 14.96
N ASP A 621 -17.49 -30.19 15.12
CA ASP A 621 -17.10 -28.77 15.15
C ASP A 621 -17.33 -28.17 16.54
N LEU A 622 -16.37 -27.38 17.01
CA LEU A 622 -16.52 -26.47 18.14
C LEU A 622 -16.77 -25.06 17.61
N ASP A 623 -18.02 -24.60 17.73
CA ASP A 623 -18.39 -23.25 17.30
C ASP A 623 -17.79 -22.20 18.26
N LEU A 624 -17.07 -21.25 17.67
CA LEU A 624 -16.47 -20.09 18.33
C LEU A 624 -17.08 -18.81 17.78
N SER A 625 -17.42 -17.87 18.66
CA SER A 625 -17.96 -16.56 18.30
C SER A 625 -17.09 -15.46 18.90
N LEU A 626 -16.46 -14.67 18.03
CA LEU A 626 -15.68 -13.48 18.34
C LEU A 626 -16.58 -12.24 18.26
N SER A 627 -16.47 -11.32 19.22
CA SER A 627 -17.20 -10.04 19.19
C SER A 627 -16.38 -8.86 19.70
N THR A 628 -16.54 -7.71 19.06
CA THR A 628 -15.95 -6.41 19.41
C THR A 628 -17.03 -5.40 19.82
N HIS A 629 -16.63 -4.31 20.49
CA HIS A 629 -17.57 -3.23 20.86
C HIS A 629 -17.81 -2.28 19.69
N ASP A 630 -16.73 -1.86 19.03
CA ASP A 630 -16.72 -0.83 18.00
C ASP A 630 -16.04 -1.33 16.71
N HIS A 631 -16.14 -0.54 15.64
CA HIS A 631 -15.41 -0.77 14.39
C HIS A 631 -14.02 -0.09 14.42
N ALA A 632 -13.01 -0.83 14.02
CA ALA A 632 -11.63 -0.37 13.95
C ALA A 632 -10.96 -0.82 12.65
N ASN A 633 -9.74 -0.34 12.44
CA ASN A 633 -8.84 -0.88 11.41
C ASN A 633 -7.69 -1.61 12.10
N GLY A 634 -7.40 -2.83 11.66
CA GLY A 634 -6.27 -3.61 12.14
C GLY A 634 -6.62 -5.07 12.42
N ALA A 635 -5.64 -5.83 12.91
CA ALA A 635 -5.78 -7.26 13.17
C ALA A 635 -6.18 -7.54 14.61
N ILE A 636 -7.11 -8.48 14.78
CA ILE A 636 -7.32 -9.18 16.03
C ILE A 636 -6.61 -10.52 15.93
N THR A 637 -5.59 -10.72 16.77
CA THR A 637 -4.81 -11.95 16.85
C THR A 637 -4.66 -12.39 18.29
N GLY A 638 -4.53 -13.70 18.50
CA GLY A 638 -4.34 -14.26 19.82
C GLY A 638 -4.47 -15.77 19.84
N ASN A 639 -4.54 -16.33 21.03
CA ASN A 639 -4.76 -17.74 21.29
C ASN A 639 -6.07 -17.95 22.05
N VAL A 640 -6.78 -19.03 21.73
CA VAL A 640 -7.86 -19.58 22.53
C VAL A 640 -7.38 -20.87 23.21
N SER A 641 -7.39 -20.89 24.53
CA SER A 641 -7.05 -22.06 25.33
C SER A 641 -8.18 -23.07 25.28
N VAL A 642 -8.02 -24.10 24.46
CA VAL A 642 -8.98 -25.20 24.29
C VAL A 642 -8.57 -26.36 25.19
N MET A 643 -9.52 -26.90 25.93
CA MET A 643 -9.30 -28.08 26.76
C MET A 643 -9.63 -29.33 25.96
N VAL A 644 -8.71 -30.29 25.97
CA VAL A 644 -8.86 -31.61 25.32
C VAL A 644 -8.70 -32.71 26.35
N ALA A 645 -9.58 -33.72 26.30
CA ALA A 645 -9.49 -34.88 27.17
C ALA A 645 -9.91 -36.18 26.46
N PRO A 646 -9.37 -37.35 26.85
CA PRO A 646 -9.87 -38.64 26.39
C PRO A 646 -11.32 -38.87 26.88
N LEU A 647 -12.11 -39.65 26.13
CA LEU A 647 -13.53 -39.89 26.45
C LEU A 647 -13.75 -40.53 27.82
N ASP A 648 -12.89 -41.48 28.20
CA ASP A 648 -13.05 -42.29 29.41
C ASP A 648 -12.20 -41.79 30.60
N GLU A 649 -11.31 -40.80 30.39
CA GLU A 649 -10.34 -40.32 31.38
C GLU A 649 -10.28 -38.78 31.41
N PRO A 650 -11.38 -38.10 31.79
CA PRO A 650 -11.47 -36.63 31.73
C PRO A 650 -10.48 -35.91 32.65
N ASP A 651 -9.99 -36.58 33.69
CA ASP A 651 -8.99 -36.09 34.64
C ASP A 651 -7.59 -35.93 34.03
N ARG A 652 -7.37 -36.46 32.82
CA ARG A 652 -6.15 -36.22 32.02
C ARG A 652 -6.27 -35.02 31.08
N ALA A 653 -7.25 -34.14 31.28
CA ALA A 653 -7.45 -32.96 30.44
C ALA A 653 -6.17 -32.12 30.30
N GLN A 654 -5.86 -31.73 29.07
CA GLN A 654 -4.75 -30.85 28.73
C GLN A 654 -5.27 -29.57 28.07
N THR A 655 -4.49 -28.50 28.19
CA THR A 655 -4.76 -27.23 27.51
C THR A 655 -3.95 -27.16 26.22
N VAL A 656 -4.62 -26.82 25.13
CA VAL A 656 -4.03 -26.54 23.81
C VAL A 656 -4.33 -25.09 23.48
N ASP A 657 -3.29 -24.29 23.28
CA ASP A 657 -3.45 -22.93 22.79
C ASP A 657 -3.63 -22.96 21.28
N VAL A 658 -4.85 -22.63 20.83
CA VAL A 658 -5.21 -22.60 19.41
C VAL A 658 -5.10 -21.16 18.91
N PRO A 659 -4.18 -20.86 17.98
CA PRO A 659 -4.06 -19.54 17.40
C PRO A 659 -5.31 -19.16 16.59
N PHE A 660 -5.70 -17.89 16.66
CA PHE A 660 -6.78 -17.34 15.86
C PHE A 660 -6.44 -15.97 15.27
N ARG A 661 -7.11 -15.64 14.16
CA ARG A 661 -6.98 -14.34 13.50
C ARG A 661 -8.31 -13.80 13.00
N ALA A 662 -8.42 -12.48 12.97
CA ALA A 662 -9.49 -11.74 12.32
C ALA A 662 -8.95 -10.38 11.83
N GLU A 663 -9.48 -9.87 10.71
CA GLU A 663 -9.11 -8.55 10.20
C GLU A 663 -10.29 -7.59 10.29
N MET A 664 -10.10 -6.44 10.93
CA MET A 664 -11.11 -5.40 11.02
C MET A 664 -10.88 -4.33 9.96
N ARG A 665 -11.95 -3.93 9.27
CA ARG A 665 -11.96 -2.75 8.42
C ARG A 665 -13.14 -1.88 8.77
N ARG A 666 -12.89 -0.59 8.97
CA ARG A 666 -13.96 0.38 9.14
C ARG A 666 -14.84 0.39 7.90
N PRO A 667 -16.16 0.27 8.04
CA PRO A 667 -17.06 0.43 6.91
C PRO A 667 -16.91 1.86 6.38
N LEU A 668 -16.91 2.00 5.05
CA LEU A 668 -16.96 3.31 4.42
C LEU A 668 -18.19 4.06 4.95
N ASP A 669 -18.04 5.30 5.43
CA ASP A 669 -19.18 6.12 5.84
C ASP A 669 -20.00 6.53 4.60
N VAL A 670 -20.90 5.62 4.24
CA VAL A 670 -21.82 5.72 3.10
C VAL A 670 -22.62 7.03 3.16
N GLY A 671 -22.92 7.54 4.36
CA GLY A 671 -23.66 8.79 4.54
C GLY A 671 -22.88 10.01 4.02
N THR A 672 -21.60 10.10 4.39
CA THR A 672 -20.73 11.21 3.96
C THR A 672 -20.37 11.10 2.48
N ALA A 673 -20.06 9.89 1.98
CA ALA A 673 -19.72 9.66 0.58
C ALA A 673 -20.86 10.03 -0.39
N TRP A 674 -22.10 9.61 -0.09
CA TRP A 674 -23.25 9.97 -0.93
C TRP A 674 -23.60 11.45 -0.86
N THR A 675 -23.40 12.08 0.29
CA THR A 675 -23.64 13.52 0.45
C THR A 675 -22.63 14.33 -0.38
N ALA A 676 -21.34 13.98 -0.32
CA ALA A 676 -20.30 14.61 -1.13
C ALA A 676 -20.54 14.39 -2.64
N PHE A 677 -20.89 13.17 -3.04
CA PHE A 677 -21.25 12.86 -4.43
C PHE A 677 -22.46 13.68 -4.90
N ALA A 678 -23.52 13.78 -4.08
CA ALA A 678 -24.71 14.56 -4.41
C ALA A 678 -24.38 16.06 -4.56
N ILE A 679 -23.55 16.61 -3.66
CA ILE A 679 -23.09 18.00 -3.75
C ILE A 679 -22.25 18.22 -5.02
N ALA A 680 -21.31 17.33 -5.30
CA ALA A 680 -20.46 17.41 -6.50
C ALA A 680 -21.29 17.33 -7.79
N LEU A 681 -22.28 16.45 -7.83
CA LEU A 681 -23.21 16.31 -8.95
C LEU A 681 -24.07 17.58 -9.14
N LEU A 682 -24.63 18.10 -8.05
CA LEU A 682 -25.40 19.35 -8.07
C LEU A 682 -24.55 20.54 -8.50
N ALA A 683 -23.29 20.62 -8.07
CA ALA A 683 -22.34 21.64 -8.48
C ALA A 683 -21.96 21.50 -9.97
N GLY A 684 -21.70 20.27 -10.44
CA GLY A 684 -21.38 19.97 -11.83
C GLY A 684 -22.48 20.38 -12.82
N ILE A 685 -23.75 20.31 -12.41
CA ILE A 685 -24.89 20.78 -13.22
C ILE A 685 -25.16 22.28 -12.98
N GLY A 686 -25.08 22.73 -11.72
CA GLY A 686 -25.42 24.09 -11.30
C GLY A 686 -24.49 25.16 -11.85
N ILE A 687 -23.18 24.88 -11.90
CA ILE A 687 -22.17 25.85 -12.37
C ILE A 687 -22.36 26.20 -13.86
N PRO A 688 -22.47 25.25 -14.81
CA PRO A 688 -22.74 25.56 -16.22
C PRO A 688 -24.04 26.33 -16.43
N VAL A 689 -25.13 25.95 -15.75
CA VAL A 689 -26.42 26.65 -15.85
C VAL A 689 -26.29 28.07 -15.29
N GLY A 690 -25.64 28.24 -14.14
CA GLY A 690 -25.37 29.55 -13.55
C GLY A 690 -24.56 30.47 -14.48
N LEU A 691 -23.52 29.93 -15.13
CA LEU A 691 -22.73 30.65 -16.13
C LEU A 691 -23.58 31.08 -17.34
N LEU A 692 -24.48 30.23 -17.85
CA LEU A 692 -25.39 30.60 -18.94
C LEU A 692 -26.31 31.76 -18.56
N TYR A 693 -26.89 31.76 -17.36
CA TYR A 693 -27.70 32.89 -16.89
C TYR A 693 -26.86 34.16 -16.69
N LEU A 694 -25.62 34.04 -16.22
CA LEU A 694 -24.70 35.16 -16.09
C LEU A 694 -24.38 35.79 -17.46
N PHE A 695 -24.06 34.98 -18.47
CA PHE A 695 -23.83 35.47 -19.83
C PHE A 695 -25.07 36.13 -20.41
N LYS A 696 -26.27 35.57 -20.19
CA LYS A 696 -27.53 36.19 -20.61
C LYS A 696 -27.79 37.52 -19.94
N PHE A 697 -27.48 37.65 -18.64
CA PHE A 697 -27.57 38.92 -17.93
C PHE A 697 -26.64 39.96 -18.55
N LEU A 698 -25.40 39.59 -18.88
CA LEU A 698 -24.44 40.49 -19.52
C LEU A 698 -24.86 40.88 -20.95
N ALA A 699 -25.49 39.97 -21.69
CA ALA A 699 -25.93 40.17 -23.08
C ALA A 699 -27.29 40.88 -23.25
N ALA A 700 -28.17 40.86 -22.25
CA ALA A 700 -29.51 41.47 -22.30
C ALA A 700 -29.49 43.02 -22.22
N ARG A 701 -28.87 43.67 -23.21
CA ARG A 701 -28.71 45.11 -23.34
C ARG A 701 -29.06 45.55 -24.77
N ILE A 702 -29.69 46.71 -24.90
CA ILE A 702 -30.02 47.34 -26.18
C ILE A 702 -28.74 47.94 -26.78
N PRO A 703 -28.39 47.66 -28.05
CA PRO A 703 -27.21 48.23 -28.70
C PRO A 703 -27.22 49.76 -28.68
N SER A 704 -26.11 50.36 -28.23
CA SER A 704 -25.95 51.81 -28.15
C SER A 704 -25.93 52.48 -29.54
N GLY A 705 -26.30 53.76 -29.58
CA GLY A 705 -26.30 54.59 -30.79
C GLY A 705 -27.60 55.37 -30.98
N THR A 706 -27.68 56.14 -32.05
CA THR A 706 -28.85 56.98 -32.35
C THR A 706 -29.86 56.23 -33.21
N VAL A 707 -31.15 56.33 -32.86
CA VAL A 707 -32.26 55.76 -33.63
C VAL A 707 -33.24 56.85 -34.05
N ALA A 708 -33.88 56.66 -35.21
CA ALA A 708 -34.93 57.53 -35.69
C ALA A 708 -36.28 56.96 -35.23
N VAL A 709 -37.11 57.77 -34.58
CA VAL A 709 -38.41 57.36 -34.08
C VAL A 709 -39.48 58.27 -34.67
N ALA A 710 -40.52 57.67 -35.25
CA ALA A 710 -41.72 58.39 -35.65
C ALA A 710 -42.95 57.77 -35.01
N THR A 711 -43.96 58.59 -34.75
CA THR A 711 -45.22 58.15 -34.15
C THR A 711 -46.38 58.78 -34.91
N THR A 712 -47.32 57.94 -35.35
CA THR A 712 -48.50 58.39 -36.09
C THR A 712 -49.70 57.51 -35.72
N ILE A 713 -50.91 58.05 -35.92
CA ILE A 713 -52.16 57.33 -35.69
C ILE A 713 -52.67 56.85 -37.05
N VAL A 714 -52.87 55.55 -37.19
CA VAL A 714 -53.25 54.92 -38.46
C VAL A 714 -54.61 54.26 -38.33
N ASP A 715 -55.48 54.48 -39.31
CA ASP A 715 -56.73 53.75 -39.49
C ASP A 715 -56.48 52.44 -40.24
N VAL A 716 -56.79 51.30 -39.60
CA VAL A 716 -56.51 49.96 -40.14
C VAL A 716 -57.66 49.48 -41.03
N PRO A 717 -57.40 49.15 -42.33
CA PRO A 717 -58.41 48.62 -43.27
C PRO A 717 -59.01 47.27 -42.83
N GLN A 718 -60.24 46.95 -43.28
CA GLN A 718 -60.96 45.71 -42.92
C GLN A 718 -60.69 44.53 -43.86
N ASP A 719 -60.24 44.80 -45.08
CA ASP A 719 -60.11 43.87 -46.20
C ASP A 719 -58.68 43.30 -46.35
N GLU A 720 -57.87 43.41 -45.29
CA GLU A 720 -56.43 43.04 -45.27
C GLU A 720 -55.57 43.80 -46.29
N SER A 721 -56.11 44.85 -46.91
CA SER A 721 -55.35 45.77 -47.76
C SER A 721 -54.28 46.51 -46.95
N PRO A 722 -53.12 46.85 -47.56
CA PRO A 722 -52.06 47.59 -46.87
C PRO A 722 -52.57 48.92 -46.29
N ALA A 723 -52.23 49.19 -45.03
CA ALA A 723 -52.56 50.46 -44.39
C ALA A 723 -51.70 51.59 -44.98
N ALA A 724 -52.32 52.72 -45.32
CA ALA A 724 -51.61 53.91 -45.78
C ALA A 724 -50.97 54.62 -44.58
N ILE A 725 -49.64 54.55 -44.47
CA ILE A 725 -48.86 55.23 -43.43
C ILE A 725 -48.02 56.32 -44.09
N GLU A 726 -48.37 57.58 -43.88
CA GLU A 726 -47.59 58.72 -44.35
C GLU A 726 -46.91 59.41 -43.15
N ILE A 727 -45.58 59.53 -43.21
CA ILE A 727 -44.77 60.19 -42.18
C ILE A 727 -43.88 61.23 -42.86
N PRO A 728 -44.23 62.52 -42.76
CA PRO A 728 -43.37 63.60 -43.21
C PRO A 728 -41.97 63.51 -42.59
N SER A 729 -40.92 63.82 -43.36
CA SER A 729 -39.53 63.71 -42.87
C SER A 729 -39.24 64.54 -41.61
N ARG A 730 -40.03 65.58 -41.33
CA ARG A 730 -39.94 66.42 -40.13
C ARG A 730 -40.49 65.79 -38.85
N ASP A 731 -41.27 64.71 -38.96
CA ASP A 731 -41.95 64.05 -37.83
C ASP A 731 -41.12 62.90 -37.24
N TRP A 732 -39.90 62.68 -37.76
CA TRP A 732 -38.91 61.78 -37.19
C TRP A 732 -38.09 62.48 -36.10
N ALA A 733 -38.17 61.97 -34.88
CA ALA A 733 -37.36 62.40 -33.75
C ALA A 733 -36.13 61.50 -33.55
N TRP A 734 -34.99 62.10 -33.23
CA TRP A 734 -33.77 61.36 -32.94
C TRP A 734 -33.69 61.01 -31.45
N VAL A 735 -33.53 59.73 -31.13
CA VAL A 735 -33.40 59.24 -29.76
C VAL A 735 -32.04 58.57 -29.60
N SER A 736 -31.27 59.01 -28.59
CA SER A 736 -29.96 58.43 -28.28
C SER A 736 -30.10 57.26 -27.30
N VAL A 737 -29.52 56.11 -27.64
CA VAL A 737 -29.48 54.92 -26.78
C VAL A 737 -28.13 54.87 -26.05
N PRO A 738 -28.10 55.02 -24.70
CA PRO A 738 -26.85 54.99 -23.95
C PRO A 738 -26.21 53.60 -23.93
N LYS A 739 -24.89 53.56 -23.67
CA LYS A 739 -24.15 52.29 -23.53
C LYS A 739 -24.67 51.52 -22.32
N GLY A 740 -25.05 50.26 -22.53
CA GLY A 740 -25.60 49.41 -21.47
C GLY A 740 -27.09 49.62 -21.18
N ALA A 741 -27.82 50.34 -22.04
CA ALA A 741 -29.26 50.54 -21.89
C ALA A 741 -30.02 49.21 -21.79
N ARG A 742 -30.82 49.05 -20.75
CA ARG A 742 -31.80 47.94 -20.60
C ARG A 742 -33.25 48.41 -20.70
N GLU A 743 -33.42 49.71 -20.78
CA GLU A 743 -34.69 50.39 -20.91
C GLU A 743 -34.53 51.55 -21.90
N LEU A 744 -35.51 51.73 -22.78
CA LEU A 744 -35.50 52.77 -23.80
C LEU A 744 -36.93 53.27 -24.03
N SER A 745 -37.13 54.58 -23.96
CA SER A 745 -38.43 55.19 -24.28
C SER A 745 -38.43 55.77 -25.69
N VAL A 746 -39.38 55.35 -26.52
CA VAL A 746 -39.54 55.74 -27.93
C VAL A 746 -41.01 56.01 -28.24
N GLY A 747 -41.34 57.20 -28.76
CA GLY A 747 -42.67 57.48 -29.31
C GLY A 747 -43.84 57.22 -28.34
N GLY A 748 -43.67 57.54 -27.06
CA GLY A 748 -44.66 57.26 -26.00
C GLY A 748 -44.66 55.82 -25.46
N CYS A 749 -43.87 54.92 -26.04
CA CYS A 749 -43.67 53.55 -25.54
C CYS A 749 -42.39 53.42 -24.70
N THR A 750 -42.44 52.69 -23.59
CA THR A 750 -41.26 52.28 -22.82
C THR A 750 -40.94 50.82 -23.11
N LEU A 751 -39.73 50.57 -23.59
CA LEU A 751 -39.20 49.27 -23.97
C LEU A 751 -38.23 48.77 -22.89
N ARG A 752 -38.35 47.52 -22.44
CA ARG A 752 -37.45 46.93 -21.43
C ARG A 752 -36.95 45.55 -21.85
N THR A 753 -35.65 45.30 -21.66
CA THR A 753 -35.05 43.98 -21.94
C THR A 753 -35.54 42.93 -20.95
N ARG A 754 -35.75 41.69 -21.43
CA ARG A 754 -36.12 40.52 -20.63
C ARG A 754 -35.20 39.36 -21.00
N MET A 755 -34.69 38.65 -20.00
CA MET A 755 -33.76 37.52 -20.19
C MET A 755 -34.48 36.21 -20.57
N GLY A 756 -35.76 36.07 -20.21
CA GLY A 756 -36.51 34.82 -20.37
C GLY A 756 -36.18 33.79 -19.27
N ALA A 757 -37.06 32.81 -19.08
CA ALA A 757 -36.95 31.80 -18.02
C ALA A 757 -36.07 30.60 -18.40
N SER A 758 -35.87 30.29 -19.68
CA SER A 758 -35.02 29.19 -20.16
C SER A 758 -33.56 29.64 -20.32
N PRO A 759 -32.55 28.84 -19.95
CA PRO A 759 -31.14 29.19 -20.13
C PRO A 759 -30.72 29.28 -21.62
N MET A 760 -31.44 28.61 -22.52
CA MET A 760 -31.10 28.56 -23.97
C MET A 760 -31.82 29.62 -24.82
N SER A 761 -32.74 30.41 -24.26
CA SER A 761 -33.48 31.40 -25.04
C SER A 761 -32.65 32.68 -25.27
N ILE A 762 -32.86 33.34 -26.42
CA ILE A 762 -32.27 34.66 -26.68
C ILE A 762 -33.03 35.73 -25.88
N PRO A 763 -32.36 36.73 -25.27
CA PRO A 763 -33.05 37.85 -24.63
C PRO A 763 -33.85 38.70 -25.63
N ASP A 764 -34.98 39.23 -25.18
CA ASP A 764 -35.88 40.05 -26.00
C ASP A 764 -36.20 41.39 -25.33
N VAL A 765 -36.90 42.28 -26.04
CA VAL A 765 -37.34 43.59 -25.56
C VAL A 765 -38.86 43.62 -25.58
N THR A 766 -39.49 43.88 -24.44
CA THR A 766 -40.96 43.97 -24.35
C THR A 766 -41.41 45.41 -24.11
N VAL A 767 -42.52 45.82 -24.74
CA VAL A 767 -43.19 47.10 -24.42
C VAL A 767 -43.88 46.98 -23.06
N VAL A 768 -43.48 47.83 -22.10
CA VAL A 768 -44.03 47.85 -20.74
C VAL A 768 -45.00 49.02 -20.50
N ALA A 769 -44.90 50.10 -21.27
CA ALA A 769 -45.82 51.24 -21.25
C ALA A 769 -46.07 51.75 -22.68
N PRO A 770 -47.27 52.29 -23.00
CA PRO A 770 -48.47 52.39 -22.15
C PRO A 770 -49.08 51.01 -21.84
N ASP A 771 -49.96 50.91 -20.84
CA ASP A 771 -50.65 49.66 -20.47
C ASP A 771 -51.81 49.32 -21.42
N ALA A 772 -51.48 49.15 -22.70
CA ALA A 772 -52.42 48.80 -23.75
C ALA A 772 -51.91 47.57 -24.53
N PRO A 773 -52.82 46.79 -25.16
CA PRO A 773 -52.44 45.72 -26.06
C PRO A 773 -51.56 46.26 -27.19
N SER A 774 -50.40 45.64 -27.40
CA SER A 774 -49.45 46.06 -28.43
C SER A 774 -48.85 44.88 -29.19
N ILE A 775 -48.61 45.08 -30.48
CA ILE A 775 -47.93 44.11 -31.35
C ILE A 775 -46.79 44.78 -32.10
N SER A 776 -45.74 44.03 -32.42
CA SER A 776 -44.64 44.52 -33.25
C SER A 776 -44.49 43.72 -34.54
N GLY A 777 -43.78 44.31 -35.50
CA GLY A 777 -43.36 43.65 -36.74
C GLY A 777 -42.24 42.62 -36.59
N ALA A 778 -41.86 42.25 -35.35
CA ALA A 778 -40.78 41.29 -35.12
C ALA A 778 -41.27 39.84 -35.33
N SER A 779 -40.71 39.13 -36.31
CA SER A 779 -40.97 37.70 -36.54
C SER A 779 -39.97 36.82 -35.77
N PRO A 780 -40.39 35.69 -35.13
CA PRO A 780 -41.70 35.04 -35.23
C PRO A 780 -42.71 35.40 -34.12
N ILE A 781 -42.30 36.09 -33.05
CA ILE A 781 -43.10 36.18 -31.82
C ILE A 781 -44.08 37.36 -31.80
N GLY A 782 -43.82 38.51 -32.45
CA GLY A 782 -44.75 39.64 -32.66
C GLY A 782 -45.33 40.30 -31.39
N ALA A 783 -46.03 39.54 -30.54
CA ALA A 783 -46.49 39.86 -29.20
C ALA A 783 -46.46 38.61 -28.28
N ARG A 784 -46.20 38.82 -26.98
CA ARG A 784 -46.31 37.79 -25.92
C ARG A 784 -47.16 38.34 -24.78
N LYS A 785 -48.17 37.58 -24.33
CA LYS A 785 -49.14 38.01 -23.29
C LYS A 785 -49.77 39.39 -23.60
N GLY A 786 -50.14 39.64 -24.86
CA GLY A 786 -50.76 40.89 -25.30
C GLY A 786 -49.82 42.10 -25.38
N ARG A 787 -48.50 41.93 -25.20
CA ARG A 787 -47.49 42.99 -25.31
C ARG A 787 -46.53 42.73 -26.45
N ALA A 788 -46.14 43.80 -27.16
CA ALA A 788 -45.21 43.70 -28.28
C ALA A 788 -43.83 43.25 -27.79
N VAL A 789 -43.23 42.28 -28.51
CA VAL A 789 -41.90 41.73 -28.22
C VAL A 789 -40.99 41.92 -29.43
N LEU A 790 -39.88 42.62 -29.22
CA LEU A 790 -38.90 43.00 -30.23
C LEU A 790 -37.53 42.34 -29.96
N PRO A 791 -36.67 42.19 -30.98
CA PRO A 791 -35.27 41.84 -30.76
C PRO A 791 -34.52 42.96 -30.00
N LEU A 792 -33.39 42.61 -29.35
CA LEU A 792 -32.56 43.56 -28.60
C LEU A 792 -32.15 44.81 -29.39
N SER A 793 -31.98 44.69 -30.72
CA SER A 793 -31.60 45.81 -31.57
C SER A 793 -32.67 46.90 -31.64
N VAL A 794 -33.95 46.55 -31.52
CA VAL A 794 -35.17 47.39 -31.67
C VAL A 794 -35.29 48.08 -33.03
N ARG A 795 -34.19 48.49 -33.66
CA ARG A 795 -34.07 49.13 -34.98
C ARG A 795 -34.67 48.25 -36.08
N GLY A 796 -35.30 48.90 -37.05
CA GLY A 796 -35.94 48.24 -38.18
C GLY A 796 -37.26 47.57 -37.83
N ASN A 797 -37.87 47.91 -36.69
CA ASN A 797 -39.14 47.35 -36.26
C ASN A 797 -40.16 48.46 -36.00
N TRP A 798 -41.43 48.10 -36.17
CA TRP A 798 -42.58 48.93 -35.84
C TRP A 798 -43.37 48.30 -34.70
N ILE A 799 -44.09 49.13 -33.95
CA ILE A 799 -44.93 48.77 -32.82
C ILE A 799 -46.29 49.41 -33.05
N ALA A 800 -47.36 48.63 -32.99
CA ALA A 800 -48.72 49.13 -32.99
C ALA A 800 -49.33 48.96 -31.59
N VAL A 801 -49.87 50.04 -31.05
CA VAL A 801 -50.51 50.09 -29.73
C VAL A 801 -51.99 50.38 -29.93
N LEU A 802 -52.85 49.55 -29.33
CA LEU A 802 -54.30 49.70 -29.37
C LEU A 802 -54.74 50.57 -28.16
N ASP A 803 -54.41 51.86 -28.20
CA ASP A 803 -54.65 52.82 -27.11
C ASP A 803 -55.77 53.83 -27.39
N GLN A 804 -56.42 53.77 -28.57
CA GLN A 804 -57.48 54.70 -28.95
C GLN A 804 -58.87 54.12 -28.61
N PRO A 805 -59.59 54.64 -27.59
CA PRO A 805 -60.87 54.09 -27.15
C PRO A 805 -62.03 54.44 -28.10
N ASP A 806 -61.93 55.53 -28.85
CA ASP A 806 -63.01 56.10 -29.66
C ASP A 806 -63.30 55.35 -30.97
N SER A 807 -62.36 54.52 -31.44
CA SER A 807 -62.57 53.63 -32.58
C SER A 807 -61.63 52.45 -32.48
N PRO A 808 -62.13 51.20 -32.56
CA PRO A 808 -61.28 50.02 -32.56
C PRO A 808 -60.36 49.97 -33.79
N ARG A 809 -60.55 50.84 -34.79
CA ARG A 809 -59.82 50.89 -36.06
C ARG A 809 -58.60 51.81 -36.05
N ARG A 810 -58.46 52.71 -35.06
CA ARG A 810 -57.30 53.59 -34.93
C ARG A 810 -56.27 52.97 -33.99
N VAL A 811 -55.03 52.87 -34.44
CA VAL A 811 -53.90 52.39 -33.62
C VAL A 811 -52.75 53.39 -33.67
N THR A 812 -52.06 53.55 -32.55
CA THR A 812 -50.82 54.34 -32.50
C THR A 812 -49.68 53.47 -33.01
N VAL A 813 -49.06 53.86 -34.12
CA VAL A 813 -47.92 53.16 -34.70
C VAL A 813 -46.65 53.93 -34.38
N VAL A 814 -45.73 53.27 -33.69
CA VAL A 814 -44.37 53.75 -33.38
C VAL A 814 -43.38 53.00 -34.25
N LEU A 815 -42.62 53.72 -35.08
CA LEU A 815 -41.61 53.13 -35.95
C LEU A 815 -40.23 53.47 -35.41
N VAL A 816 -39.37 52.46 -35.27
CA VAL A 816 -37.98 52.63 -34.80
C VAL A 816 -37.04 52.23 -35.92
N ALA A 817 -36.50 53.21 -36.64
CA ALA A 817 -35.63 53.02 -37.79
C ALA A 817 -34.15 53.34 -37.47
N SER A 818 -33.27 52.93 -38.38
CA SER A 818 -31.92 53.49 -38.43
C SER A 818 -31.95 54.91 -39.03
N MET A 819 -30.80 55.59 -39.01
CA MET A 819 -30.68 56.95 -39.54
C MET A 819 -30.82 57.03 -41.07
N ASP A 820 -30.72 55.89 -41.77
CA ASP A 820 -30.78 55.79 -43.24
C ASP A 820 -32.20 56.00 -43.77
N ASP A 821 -32.37 56.93 -44.71
CA ASP A 821 -33.68 57.29 -45.25
C ASP A 821 -34.32 56.13 -46.04
N ARG A 822 -33.52 55.31 -46.73
CA ARG A 822 -34.03 54.10 -47.40
C ARG A 822 -34.53 53.06 -46.40
N ALA A 823 -33.91 52.97 -45.22
CA ALA A 823 -34.36 52.08 -44.17
C ALA A 823 -35.68 52.57 -43.53
N LYS A 824 -35.87 53.89 -43.40
CA LYS A 824 -37.14 54.49 -42.92
C LYS A 824 -38.28 54.21 -43.90
N GLU A 825 -38.06 54.45 -45.19
CA GLU A 825 -39.05 54.19 -46.25
C GLU A 825 -39.48 52.72 -46.28
N ARG A 826 -38.51 51.79 -46.28
CA ARG A 826 -38.78 50.35 -46.22
C ARG A 826 -39.53 49.93 -44.96
N LEU A 827 -39.22 50.54 -43.82
CA LEU A 827 -39.89 50.24 -42.56
C LEU A 827 -41.34 50.71 -42.58
N VAL A 828 -41.61 51.90 -43.11
CA VAL A 828 -42.98 52.42 -43.29
C VAL A 828 -43.78 51.53 -44.24
N GLU A 829 -43.19 51.13 -45.37
CA GLU A 829 -43.84 50.23 -46.34
C GLU A 829 -44.15 48.85 -45.72
N THR A 830 -43.19 48.29 -44.99
CA THR A 830 -43.35 46.98 -44.33
C THR A 830 -44.39 47.07 -43.21
N ALA A 831 -44.37 48.13 -42.41
CA ALA A 831 -45.40 48.39 -41.41
C ALA A 831 -46.79 48.49 -42.07
N GLY A 832 -46.93 49.24 -43.17
CA GLY A 832 -48.20 49.36 -43.90
C GLY A 832 -48.75 48.02 -44.37
N ARG A 833 -47.91 47.14 -44.90
CA ARG A 833 -48.33 45.78 -45.34
C ARG A 833 -48.74 44.86 -44.19
N GLU A 834 -48.01 44.89 -43.09
CA GLU A 834 -48.17 43.90 -42.01
C GLU A 834 -49.09 44.36 -40.86
N LEU A 835 -49.38 45.67 -40.77
CA LEU A 835 -50.13 46.26 -39.67
C LEU A 835 -51.53 45.67 -39.52
N ALA A 836 -52.26 45.48 -40.63
CA ALA A 836 -53.63 44.96 -40.60
C ALA A 836 -53.69 43.54 -40.03
N THR A 837 -52.83 42.65 -40.53
CA THR A 837 -52.69 41.27 -40.05
C THR A 837 -52.23 41.23 -38.59
N GLY A 838 -51.26 42.07 -38.22
CA GLY A 838 -50.78 42.16 -36.85
C GLY A 838 -51.85 42.62 -35.85
N VAL A 839 -52.58 43.69 -36.18
CA VAL A 839 -53.65 44.22 -35.34
C VAL A 839 -54.82 43.23 -35.22
N ALA A 840 -55.15 42.48 -36.28
CA ALA A 840 -56.14 41.41 -36.20
C ALA A 840 -55.72 40.30 -35.22
N ARG A 841 -54.45 39.89 -35.26
CA ARG A 841 -53.90 38.83 -34.39
C ARG A 841 -53.95 39.19 -32.92
N ILE A 842 -53.66 40.44 -32.55
CA ILE A 842 -53.72 40.87 -31.15
C ILE A 842 -55.15 41.07 -30.65
N ARG A 843 -56.11 41.43 -31.52
CA ARG A 843 -57.53 41.51 -31.16
C ARG A 843 -58.09 40.13 -30.76
N LEU A 844 -57.67 39.06 -31.44
CA LEU A 844 -58.04 37.68 -31.11
C LEU A 844 -57.48 37.21 -29.75
N MET A 845 -56.47 37.90 -29.22
CA MET A 845 -55.89 37.62 -27.91
C MET A 845 -56.55 38.42 -26.76
N ARG A 846 -57.63 39.18 -27.03
CA ARG A 846 -58.35 39.96 -26.01
C ARG A 846 -59.28 39.04 -25.19
N PRO A 847 -59.36 39.18 -23.85
CA PRO A 847 -60.16 38.26 -23.01
C PRO A 847 -61.69 38.48 -23.03
N ASP A 848 -62.21 39.55 -23.65
CA ASP A 848 -63.63 39.92 -23.51
C ASP A 848 -64.49 39.42 -24.69
N HIS A 849 -64.89 38.15 -24.64
CA HIS A 849 -66.17 37.70 -25.20
C HIS A 849 -66.92 36.90 -24.13
N PRO A 850 -68.10 37.37 -23.64
CA PRO A 850 -68.94 36.57 -22.78
C PRO A 850 -69.67 35.52 -23.62
N HIS A 851 -69.59 34.25 -23.22
CA HIS A 851 -70.49 33.19 -23.69
C HIS A 851 -71.13 32.52 -22.48
N GLU A 852 -72.45 32.59 -22.44
CA GLU A 852 -73.33 31.82 -21.55
C GLU A 852 -74.71 31.67 -22.24
N PRO A 853 -75.56 30.66 -21.91
CA PRO A 853 -75.40 29.24 -22.27
C PRO A 853 -76.73 28.59 -22.79
N HIS A 854 -76.72 27.25 -22.96
CA HIS A 854 -77.85 26.30 -23.17
C HIS A 854 -78.28 26.04 -24.63
N SER A 855 -78.66 24.85 -25.09
CA SER A 855 -78.83 23.46 -24.59
C SER A 855 -79.19 22.64 -25.85
N GLY A 856 -78.50 21.59 -26.25
CA GLY A 856 -78.66 20.20 -25.78
C GLY A 856 -78.76 19.26 -27.00
N ASP A 857 -78.41 17.98 -26.80
CA ASP A 857 -78.43 16.84 -27.75
C ASP A 857 -77.28 16.78 -28.79
N ALA A 858 -76.61 15.66 -29.08
CA ALA A 858 -76.50 14.32 -28.48
C ALA A 858 -75.24 13.68 -29.08
N GLY A 859 -74.44 12.93 -28.31
CA GLY A 859 -73.32 12.16 -28.86
C GLY A 859 -72.09 12.02 -27.95
N THR A 860 -72.16 11.04 -27.05
CA THR A 860 -71.08 10.14 -26.59
C THR A 860 -69.73 10.74 -26.15
N GLY A 861 -69.52 10.74 -24.83
CA GLY A 861 -68.21 10.90 -24.18
C GLY A 861 -68.37 10.81 -22.66
N GLU A 862 -68.41 9.59 -22.13
CA GLU A 862 -68.47 9.30 -20.70
C GLU A 862 -67.15 9.68 -20.02
N SER A 863 -67.26 10.32 -18.86
CA SER A 863 -66.19 10.70 -17.95
C SER A 863 -65.84 9.57 -16.99
N VAL A 864 -64.58 9.42 -16.61
CA VAL A 864 -64.06 9.27 -15.22
C VAL A 864 -62.67 8.64 -15.26
N THR A 865 -61.85 9.16 -14.34
CA THR A 865 -60.51 8.79 -13.87
C THR A 865 -60.08 7.33 -14.02
N GLY A 866 -58.79 7.13 -14.33
CA GLY A 866 -58.10 5.86 -14.14
C GLY A 866 -56.70 6.08 -13.58
N SER A 867 -56.59 6.01 -12.26
CA SER A 867 -55.35 5.65 -11.56
C SER A 867 -55.02 4.17 -11.85
N SER A 868 -53.72 3.84 -11.90
CA SER A 868 -53.08 2.56 -11.51
C SER A 868 -53.78 1.21 -11.81
N GLY A 869 -53.08 0.33 -12.54
CA GLY A 869 -53.13 -1.12 -12.35
C GLY A 869 -54.22 -1.92 -13.10
N GLY A 870 -53.87 -3.18 -13.39
CA GLY A 870 -54.73 -4.22 -13.98
C GLY A 870 -53.98 -4.89 -15.14
N ALA A 871 -53.36 -6.08 -15.03
CA ALA A 871 -53.85 -7.37 -14.53
C ALA A 871 -55.17 -7.82 -15.19
N LEU A 872 -55.09 -9.00 -15.81
CA LEU A 872 -56.02 -9.77 -16.67
C LEU A 872 -57.47 -9.91 -16.13
N PRO A 873 -58.48 -10.20 -16.99
CA PRO A 873 -58.97 -11.60 -17.17
C PRO A 873 -59.50 -11.87 -18.61
N GLY A 874 -59.77 -13.07 -19.16
CA GLY A 874 -59.78 -14.46 -18.72
C GLY A 874 -60.71 -15.27 -19.65
N VAL A 875 -60.22 -16.42 -20.15
CA VAL A 875 -60.93 -17.67 -20.54
C VAL A 875 -61.54 -17.86 -21.95
N GLY A 876 -61.08 -18.95 -22.60
CA GLY A 876 -61.69 -19.74 -23.70
C GLY A 876 -60.91 -19.61 -25.02
N ASP A 877 -60.32 -20.62 -25.65
CA ASP A 877 -60.36 -22.09 -25.61
C ASP A 877 -59.01 -22.64 -26.18
N ASP A 878 -58.59 -23.83 -25.74
CA ASP A 878 -57.52 -24.69 -26.31
C ASP A 878 -57.74 -25.05 -27.80
N PRO A 879 -56.79 -25.66 -28.58
CA PRO A 879 -55.52 -26.32 -28.21
C PRO A 879 -54.28 -26.05 -29.13
N ALA A 880 -53.15 -26.64 -28.72
CA ALA A 880 -52.10 -27.27 -29.56
C ALA A 880 -50.77 -26.54 -29.85
N ASP A 881 -49.70 -27.32 -29.63
CA ASP A 881 -48.37 -27.35 -30.26
C ASP A 881 -47.26 -26.35 -29.86
N SER A 882 -46.43 -26.83 -28.92
CA SER A 882 -44.99 -27.09 -29.06
C SER A 882 -44.01 -25.98 -29.52
N GLY A 883 -43.00 -25.74 -28.66
CA GLY A 883 -41.58 -25.76 -29.05
C GLY A 883 -40.85 -24.41 -29.16
N PHE A 884 -39.53 -24.48 -28.93
CA PHE A 884 -38.46 -23.48 -29.13
C PHE A 884 -38.20 -22.53 -27.94
N ALA A 885 -37.04 -22.53 -27.25
CA ALA A 885 -35.62 -22.48 -27.67
C ALA A 885 -35.26 -21.19 -28.43
N SER A 886 -34.54 -20.28 -27.76
CA SER A 886 -33.81 -19.12 -28.33
C SER A 886 -32.82 -18.66 -27.25
N GLY A 887 -31.52 -18.46 -27.46
CA GLY A 887 -30.83 -18.09 -28.70
C GLY A 887 -30.68 -16.58 -28.75
N LEU A 888 -29.58 -16.06 -28.19
CA LEU A 888 -29.13 -14.67 -28.28
C LEU A 888 -28.79 -14.29 -29.74
N PRO A 889 -29.04 -13.02 -30.12
CA PRO A 889 -28.17 -12.35 -31.08
C PRO A 889 -27.66 -10.99 -30.59
N THR A 890 -26.48 -10.69 -31.13
CA THR A 890 -25.59 -9.54 -31.02
C THR A 890 -26.17 -8.24 -31.60
N LEU A 891 -25.54 -7.08 -31.33
CA LEU A 891 -25.31 -6.00 -32.31
C LEU A 891 -24.29 -4.95 -31.81
N ASN A 892 -23.67 -4.31 -32.81
CA ASN A 892 -22.38 -3.61 -32.90
C ASN A 892 -22.28 -2.19 -32.30
N GLU A 893 -21.00 -1.80 -32.17
CA GLU A 893 -20.37 -0.49 -32.01
C GLU A 893 -20.71 0.55 -33.10
N ASP A 894 -20.82 1.82 -32.69
CA ASP A 894 -20.45 3.02 -33.46
C ASP A 894 -20.17 4.20 -32.50
N ASP A 895 -18.96 4.78 -32.62
CA ASP A 895 -18.33 5.85 -31.82
C ASP A 895 -18.57 7.25 -32.44
N PRO A 896 -18.55 8.35 -31.65
CA PRO A 896 -17.68 9.46 -32.03
C PRO A 896 -17.10 10.26 -30.84
N PHE A 897 -15.76 10.38 -30.74
CA PHE A 897 -15.01 11.66 -30.74
C PHE A 897 -13.52 11.43 -30.41
N ALA A 898 -12.70 11.13 -31.41
CA ALA A 898 -11.25 11.32 -31.37
C ALA A 898 -10.76 12.02 -32.64
N GLY A 899 -10.03 13.11 -32.48
CA GLY A 899 -9.36 13.80 -33.58
C GLY A 899 -8.21 14.64 -33.06
N TYR A 900 -6.99 14.33 -33.51
CA TYR A 900 -6.10 15.22 -34.27
C TYR A 900 -4.71 14.58 -34.40
N THR A 901 -4.32 14.16 -35.62
CA THR A 901 -2.98 14.39 -36.17
C THR A 901 -3.04 14.40 -37.70
N THR A 902 -2.28 15.33 -38.27
CA THR A 902 -2.25 15.76 -39.68
C THR A 902 -1.33 14.93 -40.57
N ARG A 903 -1.72 14.76 -41.84
CA ARG A 903 -0.87 14.48 -43.02
C ARG A 903 -1.09 15.63 -44.02
N PRO A 904 -0.20 15.91 -44.99
CA PRO A 904 -0.12 15.12 -46.24
C PRO A 904 1.35 15.04 -46.79
N ASP A 905 1.77 14.28 -47.82
CA ASP A 905 1.18 14.06 -49.15
C ASP A 905 1.84 12.87 -49.92
N SER A 906 1.03 12.29 -50.80
CA SER A 906 1.21 11.62 -52.11
C SER A 906 2.45 10.78 -52.56
N THR A 907 2.09 9.59 -53.09
CA THR A 907 2.51 8.89 -54.34
C THR A 907 3.85 8.17 -54.47
N GLY A 908 3.78 6.88 -54.84
CA GLY A 908 4.88 6.16 -55.52
C GLY A 908 4.84 4.63 -55.48
N SER A 909 4.18 4.00 -56.45
CA SER A 909 4.63 2.80 -57.23
C SER A 909 5.56 1.74 -56.59
N GLY A 910 5.09 0.48 -56.58
CA GLY A 910 5.74 -0.59 -57.38
C GLY A 910 6.40 -1.77 -56.66
N ASN A 911 5.98 -2.97 -57.09
CA ASN A 911 6.62 -4.31 -56.99
C ASN A 911 6.86 -4.89 -55.59
N SER A 912 6.92 -6.20 -55.32
CA SER A 912 6.65 -7.49 -55.97
C SER A 912 7.60 -8.47 -55.26
N SER A 913 7.09 -9.63 -54.85
CA SER A 913 7.85 -10.89 -54.67
C SER A 913 8.68 -11.12 -53.40
N THR A 914 8.26 -12.16 -52.65
CA THR A 914 9.06 -13.28 -52.08
C THR A 914 10.37 -12.97 -51.35
N VAL A 915 10.47 -13.29 -50.06
CA VAL A 915 10.79 -14.60 -49.44
C VAL A 915 10.22 -14.59 -48.02
#